data_AF-A0A1T0C9Z0-F1
#
_entry.id   AF-A0A1T0C9Z0-F1
#
_cell.length_a   1.000
_cell.length_b   1.000
_cell.length_c   1.000
_cell.angle_alpha   90.00
_cell.angle_beta   90.00
_cell.angle_gamma   90.00
#
_symmetry.space_group_name_H-M   'P 1'
#
loop_
_entity.id
_entity.type
_entity.pdbx_description
1 polymer ?
#
loop_
_entity_poly.entity_id
_entity_poly.type
_entity_poly.pdbx_seq_one_letter_code
_entity_poly.pdbx_strand_id
1 'polypeptide(L)'
;MFKKEQKEKFSFRKYKNGRTDSKLIGATVLAVGIGLSVGANAVQADVVSSNNSSATLVSDTAKVSSASSATFRDDENPSNVVKVDAILDKDVAEPTKANNSVGESDGADVLNLKAEAIVNYKLDSDGSVLKSEKVQLGSGTVTTPYDKKGLAYDTDGKNYRESVVEKTGSSLSDATGKEKQIKANGKTYEYVRSELEGTNSFNYDKTKFNNIEAAVSPEGLQNKAGEVDYTKLTGKVYIVEETADGQYGKYVVADSVANQDVAVATWKNGLSTAKDFTKENVTLKSGDSILVLDKDTYAVGSNAKKHIKKIEINRIETEPIPPDTGYATVKGERLLSDGTIINYAIGTVSSDGIISSGTKFKDSSSDYELGTGDDTEELLEDGAFLKFDTNDKIKIKTIPLRNVNKISQTFNVHPVDSETHLTPEKSTLSDHLRDINSLYLDIANMFEKSTFGSNDYRRNLRKEAGKVSTYIEETANFVRNNGIKFGLVNKELVFYHQDKSKLDELRDKIKNTRNVLNGLSSKLEGSIHDKTLDPEANVSYEGELTYDSSNPLLLTGNLNFSYQRYFGGSAGEKVTETIVYDDDIEVDNYWTNGKVTISKDKKSIVLSDSSTKEANTERTETTSSITYTPKEVLSVVRAYKVVAEGTATVNHYYVETPEFTGGVVPLAPPVVEIPEFNGGVNPIKPPVLEVPELDIPVIPMEEMSDPRSVEKPKPKPKPKEDVTIIPADFSKVEESRVKEELKPVAETPRLEPKQEVVAPQEEKAMLPNTGTKDSSSLTWLGLIGLSAVLGISKLKKTRL
;
A
#
# COMPACT_ATOMS: atom_id res chain seq x y z
N MET A 1 -34.40 -9.36 -42.39
CA MET A 1 -34.99 -9.63 -41.06
C MET A 1 -33.94 -9.26 -40.01
N PHE A 2 -34.26 -8.52 -38.95
CA PHE A 2 -33.28 -7.95 -38.02
C PHE A 2 -33.27 -8.65 -36.65
N LYS A 3 -32.09 -8.70 -36.01
CA LYS A 3 -31.81 -8.40 -34.58
C LYS A 3 -30.28 -8.48 -34.38
N LYS A 4 -29.54 -7.38 -34.59
CA LYS A 4 -29.19 -6.35 -33.58
C LYS A 4 -28.38 -6.93 -32.39
N GLU A 5 -27.05 -6.89 -32.52
CA GLU A 5 -26.16 -6.80 -31.36
C GLU A 5 -26.41 -5.47 -30.63
N GLN A 6 -26.54 -5.48 -29.30
CA GLN A 6 -26.43 -4.27 -28.48
C GLN A 6 -25.02 -4.18 -27.89
N LYS A 7 -24.20 -3.27 -28.43
CA LYS A 7 -22.93 -2.87 -27.81
C LYS A 7 -23.21 -1.75 -26.81
N GLU A 8 -23.48 -2.13 -25.56
CA GLU A 8 -23.63 -1.16 -24.48
C GLU A 8 -22.29 -0.45 -24.19
N LYS A 9 -22.30 0.88 -24.19
CA LYS A 9 -21.12 1.71 -23.91
C LYS A 9 -21.20 2.25 -22.49
N PHE A 10 -20.58 1.55 -21.55
CA PHE A 10 -20.40 2.07 -20.19
C PHE A 10 -19.33 3.16 -20.17
N SER A 11 -19.76 4.43 -20.19
CA SER A 11 -18.87 5.58 -20.07
C SER A 11 -18.72 6.03 -18.62
N PHE A 12 -17.60 5.65 -17.98
CA PHE A 12 -17.25 6.18 -16.67
C PHE A 12 -16.93 7.68 -16.76
N ARG A 13 -17.79 8.54 -16.20
CA ARG A 13 -17.48 9.97 -16.05
C ARG A 13 -16.46 10.16 -14.94
N LYS A 14 -15.23 10.55 -15.31
CA LYS A 14 -14.15 10.87 -14.38
C LYS A 14 -14.48 12.15 -13.62
N TYR A 15 -14.96 12.00 -12.38
CA TYR A 15 -15.25 13.15 -11.51
C TYR A 15 -13.96 13.90 -11.16
N LYS A 16 -13.89 15.19 -11.53
CA LYS A 16 -12.93 16.13 -10.94
C LYS A 16 -13.45 16.58 -9.59
N ASN A 17 -12.87 16.07 -8.51
CA ASN A 17 -12.36 16.82 -7.35
C ASN A 17 -12.04 15.84 -6.21
N GLY A 18 -10.99 16.12 -5.43
CA GLY A 18 -10.50 15.20 -4.42
C GLY A 18 -11.32 15.20 -3.13
N ARG A 19 -11.75 14.01 -2.70
CA ARG A 19 -11.99 13.67 -1.29
C ARG A 19 -11.89 12.15 -1.14
N THR A 20 -11.03 11.68 -0.25
CA THR A 20 -10.90 10.27 0.12
C THR A 20 -11.94 9.90 1.18
N ASP A 21 -13.19 9.74 0.75
CA ASP A 21 -14.25 9.15 1.55
C ASP A 21 -14.46 7.69 1.11
N SER A 22 -13.85 6.74 1.81
CA SER A 22 -13.97 5.30 1.52
C SER A 22 -15.39 4.81 1.78
N LYS A 23 -16.22 4.74 0.74
CA LYS A 23 -17.58 4.18 0.81
C LYS A 23 -17.92 3.24 -0.34
N LEU A 24 -18.15 1.99 0.04
CA LEU A 24 -19.13 1.08 -0.56
C LEU A 24 -18.92 0.70 -2.05
N ILE A 25 -17.80 0.04 -2.33
CA ILE A 25 -17.84 -1.16 -3.19
C ILE A 25 -18.07 -2.32 -2.21
N GLY A 26 -19.08 -3.18 -2.33
CA GLY A 26 -20.12 -3.30 -3.35
C GLY A 26 -20.56 -4.76 -3.33
N ALA A 27 -21.63 -5.08 -2.59
CA ALA A 27 -21.88 -6.43 -2.11
C ALA A 27 -22.07 -7.48 -3.23
N THR A 28 -21.08 -8.36 -3.39
CA THR A 28 -21.17 -9.52 -4.29
C THR A 28 -21.95 -10.64 -3.61
N VAL A 29 -23.24 -10.74 -3.90
CA VAL A 29 -24.08 -11.85 -3.42
C VAL A 29 -23.62 -13.16 -4.07
N LEU A 30 -23.07 -14.07 -3.27
CA LEU A 30 -22.87 -15.46 -3.65
C LEU A 30 -23.11 -16.39 -2.43
N ALA A 31 -24.39 -16.61 -2.15
CA ALA A 31 -24.82 -17.58 -1.15
C ALA A 31 -24.93 -18.99 -1.78
N VAL A 32 -24.27 -19.96 -1.14
CA VAL A 32 -24.54 -21.41 -1.18
C VAL A 32 -24.70 -22.06 -2.57
N GLY A 33 -23.60 -22.66 -3.06
CA GLY A 33 -23.65 -23.96 -3.75
C GLY A 33 -23.63 -23.95 -5.28
N ILE A 34 -23.07 -25.05 -5.82
CA ILE A 34 -22.89 -25.37 -7.24
C ILE A 34 -21.87 -24.45 -7.95
N GLY A 35 -20.93 -25.06 -8.68
CA GLY A 35 -19.80 -24.34 -9.27
C GLY A 35 -20.18 -23.54 -10.52
N LEU A 36 -19.68 -22.30 -10.60
CA LEU A 36 -19.63 -21.51 -11.83
C LEU A 36 -18.19 -21.09 -12.14
N SER A 37 -17.77 -21.31 -13.38
CA SER A 37 -16.45 -20.93 -13.87
C SER A 37 -16.29 -19.40 -13.93
N VAL A 38 -15.42 -18.83 -13.11
CA VAL A 38 -15.14 -17.39 -13.13
C VAL A 38 -14.16 -17.09 -14.25
N GLY A 39 -14.52 -16.16 -15.14
CA GLY A 39 -13.62 -15.65 -16.17
C GLY A 39 -12.47 -14.84 -15.56
N ALA A 40 -11.30 -14.82 -16.22
CA ALA A 40 -10.04 -14.32 -15.64
C ALA A 40 -10.06 -12.82 -15.27
N ASN A 41 -10.49 -12.52 -14.05
CA ASN A 41 -10.08 -11.38 -13.23
C ASN A 41 -9.90 -11.92 -11.81
N ALA A 42 -8.71 -11.80 -11.23
CA ALA A 42 -8.44 -12.28 -9.88
C ALA A 42 -9.14 -11.38 -8.85
N VAL A 43 -10.21 -11.88 -8.24
CA VAL A 43 -10.78 -11.32 -7.01
C VAL A 43 -9.93 -11.86 -5.86
N GLN A 44 -9.31 -10.96 -5.08
CA GLN A 44 -8.51 -11.35 -3.92
C GLN A 44 -9.39 -12.04 -2.87
N ALA A 45 -8.91 -13.14 -2.29
CA ALA A 45 -9.65 -13.96 -1.33
C ALA A 45 -9.56 -13.40 0.10
N ASP A 46 -10.31 -12.33 0.36
CA ASP A 46 -10.43 -11.71 1.70
C ASP A 46 -10.91 -12.73 2.76
N VAL A 47 -10.50 -12.56 4.02
CA VAL A 47 -10.89 -13.49 5.11
C VAL A 47 -12.31 -13.15 5.53
N VAL A 48 -13.24 -14.08 5.26
CA VAL A 48 -14.67 -13.87 5.47
C VAL A 48 -15.20 -14.55 6.72
N SER A 49 -16.12 -13.89 7.41
CA SER A 49 -16.90 -14.47 8.51
C SER A 49 -17.95 -15.48 8.02
N SER A 50 -18.58 -16.21 8.94
CA SER A 50 -19.67 -17.17 8.64
C SER A 50 -20.84 -16.59 7.85
N ASN A 51 -21.10 -15.28 7.97
CA ASN A 51 -22.14 -14.57 7.20
C ASN A 51 -21.64 -13.89 5.91
N ASN A 52 -20.43 -14.24 5.44
CA ASN A 52 -19.75 -13.66 4.27
C ASN A 52 -19.49 -12.13 4.37
N SER A 53 -19.31 -11.60 5.59
CA SER A 53 -18.74 -10.26 5.81
C SER A 53 -17.22 -10.35 5.99
N SER A 54 -16.50 -9.23 6.10
CA SER A 54 -15.09 -9.25 6.54
C SER A 54 -14.99 -9.81 7.97
N ALA A 55 -14.03 -10.71 8.21
CA ALA A 55 -13.81 -11.29 9.53
C ALA A 55 -13.35 -10.24 10.55
N THR A 56 -13.82 -10.37 11.79
CA THR A 56 -13.47 -9.47 12.91
C THR A 56 -12.48 -10.15 13.85
N LEU A 57 -11.49 -9.38 14.32
CA LEU A 57 -10.64 -9.79 15.44
C LEU A 57 -11.45 -9.80 16.74
N VAL A 58 -11.08 -10.70 17.66
CA VAL A 58 -11.79 -10.97 18.91
C VAL A 58 -10.89 -10.62 20.10
N SER A 59 -11.40 -9.75 20.98
CA SER A 59 -10.65 -9.16 22.11
C SER A 59 -10.87 -9.86 23.47
N ASP A 60 -11.84 -10.77 23.56
CA ASP A 60 -12.18 -11.56 24.75
C ASP A 60 -12.60 -12.96 24.30
N THR A 61 -12.06 -14.01 24.93
CA THR A 61 -12.27 -15.42 24.59
C THR A 61 -13.29 -16.13 25.49
N ALA A 62 -13.88 -15.44 26.47
CA ALA A 62 -14.75 -16.06 27.48
C ALA A 62 -16.13 -16.50 26.95
N LYS A 63 -16.72 -15.76 26.00
CA LYS A 63 -18.07 -16.03 25.46
C LYS A 63 -18.28 -15.39 24.08
N VAL A 64 -17.70 -16.02 23.05
CA VAL A 64 -17.66 -15.50 21.66
C VAL A 64 -18.75 -16.14 20.81
N SER A 65 -19.54 -15.35 20.08
CA SER A 65 -20.59 -15.88 19.19
C SER A 65 -19.99 -16.54 17.94
N SER A 66 -20.64 -17.58 17.42
CA SER A 66 -20.30 -18.24 16.15
C SER A 66 -20.34 -17.29 14.93
N ALA A 67 -20.93 -16.10 15.07
CA ALA A 67 -20.83 -15.01 14.10
C ALA A 67 -19.38 -14.50 13.90
N SER A 68 -18.50 -14.68 14.89
CA SER A 68 -17.08 -14.33 14.83
C SER A 68 -16.21 -15.37 14.11
N SER A 69 -16.76 -16.53 13.76
CA SER A 69 -16.03 -17.58 13.03
C SER A 69 -15.61 -17.10 11.65
N ALA A 70 -14.37 -17.44 11.27
CA ALA A 70 -13.69 -16.96 10.07
C ALA A 70 -13.24 -18.11 9.16
N THR A 71 -13.30 -17.87 7.85
CA THR A 71 -12.88 -18.82 6.81
C THR A 71 -11.77 -18.22 5.96
N PHE A 72 -10.54 -18.70 6.19
CA PHE A 72 -9.39 -18.41 5.34
C PHE A 72 -9.44 -19.30 4.09
N ARG A 73 -9.23 -18.71 2.91
CA ARG A 73 -9.23 -19.40 1.61
C ARG A 73 -7.97 -19.01 0.86
N ASP A 74 -7.19 -19.98 0.39
CA ASP A 74 -5.96 -19.71 -0.35
C ASP A 74 -6.25 -19.14 -1.75
N ASP A 75 -5.64 -18.00 -2.12
CA ASP A 75 -5.85 -17.33 -3.40
C ASP A 75 -5.39 -18.17 -4.62
N GLU A 76 -4.33 -18.98 -4.46
CA GLU A 76 -3.75 -19.77 -5.56
C GLU A 76 -4.40 -21.15 -5.66
N ASN A 77 -4.92 -21.67 -4.55
CA ASN A 77 -5.71 -22.90 -4.50
C ASN A 77 -6.97 -22.73 -3.64
N PRO A 78 -8.08 -22.18 -4.17
CA PRO A 78 -9.32 -21.94 -3.42
C PRO A 78 -10.02 -23.18 -2.81
N SER A 79 -9.51 -24.40 -3.06
CA SER A 79 -9.93 -25.63 -2.36
C SER A 79 -9.19 -25.84 -1.03
N ASN A 80 -8.02 -25.20 -0.85
CA ASN A 80 -7.31 -25.15 0.41
C ASN A 80 -7.97 -24.08 1.30
N VAL A 81 -8.70 -24.56 2.32
CA VAL A 81 -9.51 -23.73 3.22
C VAL A 81 -9.21 -24.12 4.66
N VAL A 82 -9.07 -23.12 5.53
CA VAL A 82 -9.07 -23.27 7.00
C VAL A 82 -10.25 -22.51 7.56
N LYS A 83 -10.94 -23.10 8.53
CA LYS A 83 -11.96 -22.45 9.33
C LYS A 83 -11.48 -22.37 10.78
N VAL A 84 -11.86 -21.28 11.44
CA VAL A 84 -11.69 -21.08 12.88
C VAL A 84 -12.91 -20.39 13.46
N ASP A 85 -13.18 -20.56 14.74
CA ASP A 85 -14.34 -20.00 15.45
C ASP A 85 -14.07 -18.58 15.98
N ALA A 86 -12.79 -18.21 16.10
CA ALA A 86 -12.34 -16.83 16.27
C ALA A 86 -10.96 -16.59 15.63
N ILE A 87 -10.67 -15.33 15.30
CA ILE A 87 -9.30 -14.82 15.12
C ILE A 87 -9.02 -13.91 16.31
N LEU A 88 -7.98 -14.20 17.10
CA LEU A 88 -7.64 -13.38 18.27
C LEU A 88 -6.95 -12.09 17.83
N ASP A 89 -7.26 -10.98 18.51
CA ASP A 89 -6.51 -9.73 18.36
C ASP A 89 -5.11 -9.80 19.04
N LYS A 90 -4.27 -8.79 18.84
CA LYS A 90 -2.95 -8.68 19.49
C LYS A 90 -3.13 -8.67 21.03
N ASP A 91 -2.21 -9.33 21.73
CA ASP A 91 -2.12 -9.40 23.20
C ASP A 91 -3.33 -10.02 23.93
N VAL A 92 -4.29 -10.61 23.20
CA VAL A 92 -5.44 -11.35 23.76
C VAL A 92 -4.99 -12.71 24.30
N ALA A 93 -5.49 -13.08 25.49
CA ALA A 93 -5.21 -14.37 26.10
C ALA A 93 -5.86 -15.53 25.32
N GLU A 94 -5.09 -16.59 25.04
CA GLU A 94 -5.59 -17.76 24.31
C GLU A 94 -6.70 -18.49 25.10
N PRO A 95 -7.74 -19.02 24.43
CA PRO A 95 -8.87 -19.70 25.09
C PRO A 95 -8.44 -20.81 26.05
N THR A 96 -8.86 -20.71 27.31
CA THR A 96 -8.69 -21.75 28.32
C THR A 96 -9.81 -22.79 28.24
N LYS A 97 -9.52 -24.02 28.69
CA LYS A 97 -10.51 -25.10 28.89
C LYS A 97 -11.79 -24.59 29.57
N ALA A 98 -12.97 -25.02 29.11
CA ALA A 98 -14.27 -24.54 29.56
C ALA A 98 -14.67 -24.94 31.01
N ASN A 99 -13.75 -25.34 31.89
CA ASN A 99 -14.08 -25.95 33.19
C ASN A 99 -13.80 -25.03 34.40
N ASN A 100 -14.25 -23.76 34.29
CA ASN A 100 -14.25 -22.79 35.38
C ASN A 100 -15.55 -21.94 35.37
N SER A 101 -16.67 -22.54 35.77
CA SER A 101 -17.97 -21.85 35.89
C SER A 101 -18.09 -21.02 37.18
N VAL A 102 -18.59 -19.79 37.05
CA VAL A 102 -18.82 -18.84 38.15
C VAL A 102 -20.16 -18.13 37.98
N GLY A 103 -20.74 -17.63 39.08
CA GLY A 103 -22.04 -16.92 39.06
C GLY A 103 -23.23 -17.84 38.77
N GLU A 104 -24.34 -17.24 38.32
CA GLU A 104 -25.54 -17.96 37.87
C GLU A 104 -25.26 -18.80 36.60
N SER A 105 -26.11 -19.80 36.33
CA SER A 105 -26.06 -20.63 35.12
C SER A 105 -26.90 -20.05 33.97
N ASP A 106 -26.45 -20.22 32.72
CA ASP A 106 -27.24 -19.83 31.53
C ASP A 106 -28.56 -20.61 31.39
N GLY A 107 -28.64 -21.84 31.92
CA GLY A 107 -29.85 -22.64 31.91
C GLY A 107 -29.72 -23.92 32.74
N ALA A 108 -30.72 -24.81 32.65
CA ALA A 108 -30.67 -26.16 33.21
C ALA A 108 -31.44 -27.15 32.32
N ASP A 109 -30.91 -28.35 32.18
CA ASP A 109 -31.59 -29.48 31.54
C ASP A 109 -32.21 -30.38 32.62
N VAL A 110 -33.42 -30.91 32.36
CA VAL A 110 -34.18 -31.74 33.30
C VAL A 110 -34.39 -33.13 32.72
N LEU A 111 -33.89 -34.13 33.41
CA LEU A 111 -34.05 -35.56 33.09
C LEU A 111 -35.04 -36.18 34.09
N ASN A 112 -36.21 -36.59 33.64
CA ASN A 112 -37.19 -37.22 34.52
C ASN A 112 -36.82 -38.68 34.81
N LEU A 113 -37.27 -39.17 35.96
CA LEU A 113 -37.12 -40.56 36.36
C LEU A 113 -38.36 -41.07 37.10
N LYS A 114 -38.71 -42.34 36.88
CA LYS A 114 -39.94 -42.97 37.33
C LYS A 114 -39.64 -44.34 37.92
N ALA A 115 -40.23 -44.63 39.08
CA ALA A 115 -40.27 -45.97 39.63
C ALA A 115 -41.63 -46.60 39.31
N GLU A 116 -41.64 -47.73 38.60
CA GLU A 116 -42.83 -48.48 38.23
C GLU A 116 -42.69 -49.94 38.67
N ALA A 117 -43.78 -50.53 39.17
CA ALA A 117 -43.89 -51.95 39.40
C ALA A 117 -44.99 -52.55 38.52
N ILE A 118 -44.75 -53.74 37.98
CA ILE A 118 -45.76 -54.55 37.30
C ILE A 118 -46.47 -55.38 38.37
N VAL A 119 -47.76 -55.14 38.59
CA VAL A 119 -48.57 -55.93 39.53
C VAL A 119 -49.32 -56.99 38.74
N ASN A 120 -48.90 -58.24 38.92
CA ASN A 120 -49.54 -59.42 38.34
C ASN A 120 -50.47 -60.05 39.37
N TYR A 121 -51.70 -60.32 38.95
CA TYR A 121 -52.70 -61.00 39.74
C TYR A 121 -52.81 -62.41 39.18
N LYS A 122 -52.29 -63.39 39.91
CA LYS A 122 -52.14 -64.79 39.48
C LYS A 122 -53.11 -65.71 40.22
N LEU A 123 -53.47 -66.83 39.60
CA LEU A 123 -54.17 -67.92 40.25
C LEU A 123 -53.17 -68.76 41.07
N ASP A 124 -53.47 -69.06 42.34
CA ASP A 124 -52.52 -69.76 43.22
C ASP A 124 -52.29 -71.24 42.85
N SER A 125 -53.21 -71.86 42.10
CA SER A 125 -53.13 -73.27 41.71
C SER A 125 -52.18 -73.58 40.54
N ASP A 126 -51.94 -72.63 39.64
CA ASP A 126 -51.13 -72.83 38.43
C ASP A 126 -50.27 -71.62 38.01
N GLY A 127 -50.37 -70.48 38.71
CA GLY A 127 -49.64 -69.26 38.39
C GLY A 127 -50.16 -68.47 37.18
N SER A 128 -51.30 -68.87 36.59
CA SER A 128 -51.88 -68.19 35.43
C SER A 128 -52.27 -66.74 35.75
N VAL A 129 -51.99 -65.81 34.83
CA VAL A 129 -52.25 -64.37 35.04
C VAL A 129 -53.71 -64.04 34.74
N LEU A 130 -54.44 -63.59 35.76
CA LEU A 130 -55.84 -63.18 35.72
C LEU A 130 -55.99 -61.72 35.25
N LYS A 131 -55.14 -60.83 35.76
CA LYS A 131 -54.92 -59.46 35.24
C LYS A 131 -53.48 -59.01 35.54
N SER A 132 -53.00 -58.01 34.82
CA SER A 132 -51.70 -57.36 35.05
C SER A 132 -51.81 -55.86 34.78
N GLU A 133 -51.20 -55.04 35.63
CA GLU A 133 -51.22 -53.59 35.53
C GLU A 133 -49.87 -52.98 35.94
N LYS A 134 -49.66 -51.70 35.61
CA LYS A 134 -48.51 -50.90 36.06
C LYS A 134 -48.92 -49.98 37.18
N VAL A 135 -48.26 -50.08 38.33
CA VAL A 135 -48.38 -49.16 39.45
C VAL A 135 -47.14 -48.27 39.51
N GLN A 136 -47.33 -46.96 39.39
CA GLN A 136 -46.24 -46.01 39.62
C GLN A 136 -45.96 -45.92 41.13
N LEU A 137 -44.74 -46.28 41.53
CA LEU A 137 -44.26 -46.20 42.91
C LEU A 137 -43.67 -44.82 43.24
N GLY A 138 -43.12 -44.11 42.24
CA GLY A 138 -42.47 -42.83 42.47
C GLY A 138 -42.14 -42.05 41.20
N SER A 139 -41.71 -40.81 41.41
CA SER A 139 -41.27 -39.86 40.39
C SER A 139 -40.16 -38.97 40.93
N GLY A 140 -39.34 -38.46 40.03
CA GLY A 140 -38.28 -37.52 40.37
C GLY A 140 -37.60 -36.94 39.13
N THR A 141 -36.60 -36.11 39.38
CA THR A 141 -35.84 -35.41 38.36
C THR A 141 -34.36 -35.36 38.71
N VAL A 142 -33.52 -35.34 37.68
CA VAL A 142 -32.14 -34.86 37.74
C VAL A 142 -32.12 -33.53 36.99
N THR A 143 -31.96 -32.43 37.73
CA THR A 143 -31.85 -31.07 37.17
C THR A 143 -30.38 -30.72 37.09
N THR A 144 -29.86 -30.48 35.87
CA THR A 144 -28.45 -30.22 35.61
C THR A 144 -28.27 -28.80 35.07
N PRO A 145 -27.83 -27.83 35.89
CA PRO A 145 -27.50 -26.50 35.43
C PRO A 145 -26.34 -26.52 34.44
N TYR A 146 -26.30 -25.55 33.52
CA TYR A 146 -25.25 -25.46 32.51
C TYR A 146 -24.93 -24.02 32.10
N ASP A 147 -23.77 -23.87 31.48
CA ASP A 147 -23.31 -22.63 30.86
C ASP A 147 -23.05 -22.83 29.36
N LYS A 148 -23.16 -21.74 28.60
CA LYS A 148 -22.63 -21.61 27.24
C LYS A 148 -21.55 -20.52 27.24
N LYS A 149 -20.32 -20.89 26.88
CA LYS A 149 -19.09 -20.11 27.04
C LYS A 149 -17.98 -20.71 26.18
N GLY A 150 -16.84 -20.04 26.09
CA GLY A 150 -15.77 -20.37 25.13
C GLY A 150 -15.99 -19.66 23.80
N LEU A 151 -15.47 -20.24 22.72
CA LEU A 151 -15.80 -19.80 21.37
C LEU A 151 -17.15 -20.38 20.93
N ALA A 152 -17.71 -19.81 19.85
CA ALA A 152 -18.97 -20.22 19.23
C ALA A 152 -20.14 -20.61 20.19
N TYR A 153 -20.24 -19.94 21.35
CA TYR A 153 -21.08 -20.40 22.49
C TYR A 153 -22.56 -20.59 22.17
N ASP A 154 -23.07 -19.91 21.14
CA ASP A 154 -24.45 -19.97 20.69
C ASP A 154 -24.77 -21.21 19.85
N THR A 155 -23.78 -21.81 19.18
CA THR A 155 -23.88 -23.12 18.50
C THR A 155 -23.39 -24.29 19.35
N ASP A 156 -22.48 -24.04 20.26
CA ASP A 156 -21.62 -25.08 20.85
C ASP A 156 -22.21 -25.70 22.13
N GLY A 157 -21.45 -26.61 22.75
CA GLY A 157 -21.91 -27.51 23.79
C GLY A 157 -22.42 -26.81 25.06
N LYS A 158 -23.27 -27.52 25.82
CA LYS A 158 -23.66 -27.09 27.16
C LYS A 158 -22.62 -27.57 28.17
N ASN A 159 -21.92 -26.67 28.84
CA ASN A 159 -21.01 -27.02 29.92
C ASN A 159 -21.79 -27.28 31.21
N TYR A 160 -22.00 -28.54 31.56
CA TYR A 160 -22.81 -28.95 32.72
C TYR A 160 -22.09 -28.68 34.05
N ARG A 161 -22.85 -28.24 35.05
CA ARG A 161 -22.45 -28.12 36.46
C ARG A 161 -23.02 -29.29 37.28
N GLU A 162 -22.71 -29.33 38.57
CA GLU A 162 -23.26 -30.29 39.55
C GLU A 162 -24.80 -30.41 39.46
N SER A 163 -25.28 -31.61 39.11
CA SER A 163 -26.71 -31.93 39.04
C SER A 163 -27.36 -32.04 40.42
N VAL A 164 -28.52 -31.42 40.59
CA VAL A 164 -29.41 -31.61 41.75
C VAL A 164 -30.39 -32.74 41.44
N VAL A 165 -30.68 -33.59 42.44
CA VAL A 165 -31.51 -34.79 42.25
C VAL A 165 -32.61 -34.86 43.30
N GLU A 166 -33.85 -34.90 42.82
CA GLU A 166 -35.04 -35.01 43.65
C GLU A 166 -35.76 -36.32 43.32
N LYS A 167 -36.00 -37.16 44.32
CA LYS A 167 -36.60 -38.50 44.18
C LYS A 167 -37.70 -38.66 45.22
N THR A 168 -38.94 -38.89 44.77
CA THR A 168 -40.14 -39.02 45.62
C THR A 168 -40.89 -40.31 45.31
N GLY A 169 -41.52 -40.94 46.32
CA GLY A 169 -42.30 -42.15 46.10
C GLY A 169 -42.45 -43.05 47.32
N SER A 170 -43.21 -44.12 47.13
CA SER A 170 -43.38 -45.23 48.08
C SER A 170 -42.37 -46.34 47.84
N SER A 171 -42.03 -47.08 48.90
CA SER A 171 -41.29 -48.34 48.79
C SER A 171 -42.17 -49.44 48.19
N LEU A 172 -41.59 -50.23 47.27
CA LEU A 172 -42.14 -51.54 46.85
C LEU A 172 -42.42 -52.42 48.07
N SER A 173 -43.58 -53.08 48.11
CA SER A 173 -43.97 -53.98 49.21
C SER A 173 -45.04 -54.99 48.77
N ASP A 174 -45.26 -56.03 49.58
CA ASP A 174 -46.31 -57.04 49.44
C ASP A 174 -47.75 -56.47 49.40
N ALA A 175 -47.92 -55.18 49.69
CA ALA A 175 -49.18 -54.43 49.63
C ALA A 175 -49.33 -53.56 48.37
N THR A 176 -48.28 -53.39 47.57
CA THR A 176 -48.29 -52.59 46.32
C THR A 176 -49.22 -53.21 45.28
N GLY A 177 -50.42 -52.65 45.10
CA GLY A 177 -51.45 -53.18 44.20
C GLY A 177 -52.36 -54.25 44.82
N LYS A 178 -52.32 -54.42 46.15
CA LYS A 178 -53.05 -55.51 46.81
C LYS A 178 -54.55 -55.23 46.95
N GLU A 179 -55.36 -55.95 46.20
CA GLU A 179 -56.82 -56.05 46.40
C GLU A 179 -57.16 -57.22 47.34
N LYS A 180 -58.27 -57.11 48.08
CA LYS A 180 -58.77 -58.22 48.93
C LYS A 180 -59.46 -59.30 48.10
N GLN A 181 -60.26 -58.86 47.13
CA GLN A 181 -60.93 -59.70 46.14
C GLN A 181 -60.85 -59.00 44.79
N ILE A 182 -60.67 -59.77 43.72
CA ILE A 182 -60.65 -59.28 42.33
C ILE A 182 -61.75 -59.93 41.51
N LYS A 183 -62.15 -59.27 40.41
CA LYS A 183 -63.03 -59.86 39.40
C LYS A 183 -62.31 -59.94 38.06
N ALA A 184 -62.23 -61.15 37.52
CA ALA A 184 -61.61 -61.46 36.23
C ALA A 184 -62.39 -62.58 35.55
N ASN A 185 -62.48 -62.58 34.22
CA ASN A 185 -63.12 -63.65 33.43
C ASN A 185 -64.56 -64.03 33.89
N GLY A 186 -65.31 -63.05 34.43
CA GLY A 186 -66.67 -63.24 34.96
C GLY A 186 -66.74 -63.80 36.40
N LYS A 187 -65.62 -64.18 37.00
CA LYS A 187 -65.53 -64.81 38.33
C LYS A 187 -64.96 -63.88 39.38
N THR A 188 -65.15 -64.21 40.65
CA THR A 188 -64.56 -63.52 41.80
C THR A 188 -63.46 -64.39 42.43
N TYR A 189 -62.34 -63.78 42.81
CA TYR A 189 -61.20 -64.45 43.43
C TYR A 189 -60.76 -63.73 44.70
N GLU A 190 -60.35 -64.46 45.72
CA GLU A 190 -59.93 -63.94 47.03
C GLU A 190 -58.42 -64.10 47.27
N TYR A 191 -57.81 -63.09 47.90
CA TYR A 191 -56.36 -63.01 48.11
C TYR A 191 -55.81 -64.15 48.99
N VAL A 192 -54.69 -64.74 48.58
CA VAL A 192 -53.95 -65.77 49.34
C VAL A 192 -52.59 -65.22 49.83
N ARG A 193 -51.70 -64.84 48.92
CA ARG A 193 -50.29 -64.51 49.23
C ARG A 193 -49.66 -63.57 48.18
N SER A 194 -48.46 -63.07 48.46
CA SER A 194 -47.68 -62.21 47.56
C SER A 194 -46.24 -62.72 47.42
N GLU A 195 -45.63 -62.47 46.26
CA GLU A 195 -44.19 -62.65 46.01
C GLU A 195 -43.65 -61.40 45.31
N LEU A 196 -42.46 -60.93 45.70
CA LEU A 196 -41.76 -59.81 45.07
C LEU A 196 -40.62 -60.32 44.20
N GLU A 197 -40.53 -59.82 42.96
CA GLU A 197 -39.40 -60.09 42.05
C GLU A 197 -38.77 -58.75 41.61
N GLY A 198 -37.44 -58.64 41.69
CA GLY A 198 -36.72 -57.40 41.42
C GLY A 198 -36.68 -56.43 42.61
N THR A 199 -36.36 -55.16 42.35
CA THR A 199 -36.21 -54.11 43.39
C THR A 199 -36.75 -52.77 42.89
N ASN A 200 -37.14 -51.89 43.82
CA ASN A 200 -37.68 -50.56 43.51
C ASN A 200 -36.60 -49.65 42.87
N SER A 201 -36.51 -49.69 41.55
CA SER A 201 -35.49 -48.97 40.77
C SER A 201 -36.14 -47.81 40.02
N PHE A 202 -35.53 -46.62 40.10
CA PHE A 202 -35.92 -45.49 39.26
C PHE A 202 -35.32 -45.66 37.86
N ASN A 203 -36.19 -45.79 36.87
CA ASN A 203 -35.83 -45.75 35.45
C ASN A 203 -35.77 -44.30 34.98
N TYR A 204 -34.76 -43.98 34.17
CA TYR A 204 -34.52 -42.65 33.64
C TYR A 204 -35.12 -42.55 32.23
N ASP A 205 -35.65 -41.38 31.87
CA ASP A 205 -35.98 -41.08 30.47
C ASP A 205 -34.72 -41.25 29.58
N LYS A 206 -34.90 -41.57 28.29
CA LYS A 206 -33.77 -41.90 27.41
C LYS A 206 -33.17 -40.64 26.80
N THR A 207 -31.90 -40.38 27.09
CA THR A 207 -31.12 -39.32 26.43
C THR A 207 -30.78 -39.77 25.02
N LYS A 208 -30.90 -38.85 24.06
CA LYS A 208 -30.64 -39.07 22.65
C LYS A 208 -29.25 -38.54 22.26
N PHE A 209 -28.46 -39.40 21.63
CA PHE A 209 -27.17 -39.07 21.01
C PHE A 209 -27.23 -39.48 19.55
N ASN A 210 -27.43 -38.53 18.62
CA ASN A 210 -27.69 -38.80 17.20
C ASN A 210 -28.87 -39.79 16.98
N ASN A 211 -28.58 -41.05 16.61
CA ASN A 211 -29.53 -42.15 16.43
C ASN A 211 -29.48 -43.20 17.55
N ILE A 212 -28.71 -42.95 18.61
CA ILE A 212 -28.63 -43.74 19.85
C ILE A 212 -29.63 -43.15 20.86
N GLU A 213 -30.39 -44.01 21.52
CA GLU A 213 -31.21 -43.66 22.69
C GLU A 213 -30.76 -44.57 23.84
N ALA A 214 -30.42 -43.98 24.99
CA ALA A 214 -29.93 -44.72 26.15
C ALA A 214 -30.40 -44.09 27.46
N ALA A 215 -30.74 -44.94 28.43
CA ALA A 215 -30.91 -44.50 29.81
C ALA A 215 -29.51 -44.17 30.38
N VAL A 216 -29.25 -42.88 30.59
CA VAL A 216 -27.98 -42.37 31.14
C VAL A 216 -28.26 -41.28 32.16
N SER A 217 -27.39 -41.10 33.15
CA SER A 217 -27.53 -40.06 34.18
C SER A 217 -26.24 -39.22 34.31
N PRO A 218 -26.34 -37.89 34.45
CA PRO A 218 -25.23 -37.02 34.86
C PRO A 218 -25.05 -36.95 36.40
N GLU A 219 -25.91 -37.62 37.18
CA GLU A 219 -25.97 -37.55 38.65
C GLU A 219 -24.59 -37.68 39.32
N GLY A 220 -24.13 -36.58 39.92
CA GLY A 220 -22.86 -36.49 40.66
C GLY A 220 -21.59 -36.52 39.82
N LEU A 221 -21.65 -36.46 38.48
CA LEU A 221 -20.49 -36.56 37.61
C LEU A 221 -19.75 -35.23 37.37
N GLN A 222 -20.35 -34.08 37.67
CA GLN A 222 -19.67 -32.77 37.67
C GLN A 222 -19.73 -32.08 39.04
N ASN A 223 -18.78 -31.17 39.28
CA ASN A 223 -18.82 -30.22 40.38
C ASN A 223 -19.44 -28.86 39.96
N LYS A 224 -19.54 -27.91 40.89
CA LYS A 224 -20.17 -26.59 40.66
C LYS A 224 -19.45 -25.71 39.63
N ALA A 225 -18.16 -25.94 39.39
CA ALA A 225 -17.37 -25.25 38.36
C ALA A 225 -17.46 -25.94 36.97
N GLY A 226 -18.14 -27.08 36.89
CA GLY A 226 -18.30 -27.90 35.69
C GLY A 226 -17.19 -28.92 35.46
N GLU A 227 -16.22 -29.06 36.36
CA GLU A 227 -15.19 -30.09 36.25
C GLU A 227 -15.81 -31.48 36.47
N VAL A 228 -15.46 -32.44 35.61
CA VAL A 228 -15.88 -33.84 35.72
C VAL A 228 -15.14 -34.55 36.85
N ASP A 229 -15.87 -35.27 37.69
CA ASP A 229 -15.30 -36.20 38.67
C ASP A 229 -14.93 -37.53 37.99
N TYR A 230 -13.71 -37.58 37.45
CA TYR A 230 -13.15 -38.74 36.77
C TYR A 230 -13.11 -40.01 37.64
N THR A 231 -13.21 -39.91 38.97
CA THR A 231 -13.20 -41.07 39.88
C THR A 231 -14.51 -41.86 39.86
N LYS A 232 -15.61 -41.24 39.39
CA LYS A 232 -16.94 -41.86 39.30
C LYS A 232 -17.22 -42.53 37.95
N LEU A 233 -16.33 -42.34 36.97
CA LEU A 233 -16.40 -43.01 35.67
C LEU A 233 -16.18 -44.51 35.85
N THR A 234 -17.04 -45.31 35.21
CA THR A 234 -17.00 -46.77 35.28
C THR A 234 -17.20 -47.39 33.89
N GLY A 235 -16.98 -48.71 33.79
CA GLY A 235 -17.13 -49.46 32.54
C GLY A 235 -16.17 -48.94 31.47
N LYS A 236 -16.59 -48.95 30.22
CA LYS A 236 -15.87 -48.30 29.12
C LYS A 236 -16.19 -46.81 29.09
N VAL A 237 -15.17 -45.98 28.91
CA VAL A 237 -15.30 -44.54 28.72
C VAL A 237 -15.31 -44.24 27.22
N TYR A 238 -16.49 -43.90 26.71
CA TYR A 238 -16.70 -43.41 25.34
C TYR A 238 -16.41 -41.90 25.35
N ILE A 239 -15.33 -41.47 24.68
CA ILE A 239 -14.99 -40.06 24.54
C ILE A 239 -15.47 -39.60 23.17
N VAL A 240 -16.40 -38.65 23.14
CA VAL A 240 -17.21 -38.28 21.97
C VAL A 240 -17.06 -36.78 21.70
N GLU A 241 -16.76 -36.40 20.46
CA GLU A 241 -16.76 -35.00 20.01
C GLU A 241 -18.20 -34.52 19.78
N GLU A 242 -18.53 -33.35 20.32
CA GLU A 242 -19.71 -32.57 19.95
C GLU A 242 -19.34 -31.60 18.82
N THR A 243 -20.26 -31.39 17.89
CA THR A 243 -20.04 -30.53 16.70
C THR A 243 -21.07 -29.41 16.56
N ALA A 244 -22.08 -29.41 17.43
CA ALA A 244 -23.06 -28.37 17.74
C ALA A 244 -23.98 -28.94 18.85
N ASP A 245 -24.71 -28.10 19.60
CA ASP A 245 -25.55 -28.54 20.74
C ASP A 245 -26.47 -29.74 20.40
N GLY A 246 -26.14 -30.91 20.96
CA GLY A 246 -26.85 -32.18 20.78
C GLY A 246 -26.50 -32.98 19.52
N GLN A 247 -25.52 -32.55 18.73
CA GLN A 247 -24.98 -33.23 17.55
C GLN A 247 -23.58 -33.77 17.83
N TYR A 248 -23.38 -35.07 17.66
CA TYR A 248 -22.15 -35.75 18.04
C TYR A 248 -21.40 -36.25 16.80
N GLY A 249 -20.11 -35.95 16.72
CA GLY A 249 -19.21 -36.34 15.64
C GLY A 249 -18.62 -37.73 15.89
N LYS A 250 -17.29 -37.78 16.06
CA LYS A 250 -16.55 -39.02 16.24
C LYS A 250 -16.47 -39.46 17.71
N TYR A 251 -16.11 -40.73 17.94
CA TYR A 251 -15.78 -41.25 19.26
C TYR A 251 -14.52 -42.11 19.26
N VAL A 252 -13.85 -42.12 20.42
CA VAL A 252 -12.85 -43.12 20.82
C VAL A 252 -13.31 -43.82 22.11
N VAL A 253 -12.67 -44.92 22.49
CA VAL A 253 -13.02 -45.68 23.70
C VAL A 253 -11.75 -45.98 24.51
N ALA A 254 -11.82 -45.79 25.82
CA ALA A 254 -10.80 -46.21 26.77
C ALA A 254 -11.43 -47.04 27.91
N ASP A 255 -10.63 -47.87 28.58
CA ASP A 255 -11.09 -48.65 29.73
C ASP A 255 -11.02 -47.84 31.05
N SER A 256 -10.34 -46.68 31.06
CA SER A 256 -10.41 -45.67 32.13
C SER A 256 -9.84 -44.32 31.66
N VAL A 257 -10.19 -43.23 32.36
CA VAL A 257 -9.67 -41.87 32.12
C VAL A 257 -9.45 -41.19 33.47
N ALA A 258 -8.23 -40.73 33.76
CA ALA A 258 -7.87 -40.20 35.08
C ALA A 258 -8.14 -38.69 35.27
N ASN A 259 -8.14 -37.91 34.18
CA ASN A 259 -8.39 -36.47 34.18
C ASN A 259 -8.65 -35.97 32.73
N GLN A 260 -8.95 -34.69 32.58
CA GLN A 260 -9.22 -34.06 31.28
C GLN A 260 -8.06 -34.16 30.29
N ASP A 261 -6.82 -33.97 30.71
CA ASP A 261 -5.66 -34.04 29.80
C ASP A 261 -5.42 -35.47 29.30
N VAL A 262 -5.70 -36.49 30.11
CA VAL A 262 -5.75 -37.89 29.67
C VAL A 262 -6.92 -38.11 28.71
N ALA A 263 -8.08 -37.50 28.92
CA ALA A 263 -9.21 -37.60 27.98
C ALA A 263 -8.85 -37.01 26.59
N VAL A 264 -8.27 -35.81 26.59
CA VAL A 264 -7.86 -35.09 25.37
C VAL A 264 -6.70 -35.79 24.66
N ALA A 265 -5.72 -36.32 25.39
CA ALA A 265 -4.64 -37.11 24.80
C ALA A 265 -5.14 -38.41 24.18
N THR A 266 -6.04 -39.14 24.87
CA THR A 266 -6.69 -40.35 24.34
C THR A 266 -7.49 -40.04 23.07
N TRP A 267 -8.24 -38.94 23.05
CA TRP A 267 -8.94 -38.45 21.86
C TRP A 267 -7.98 -38.21 20.68
N LYS A 268 -6.97 -37.36 20.86
CA LYS A 268 -6.03 -37.00 19.78
C LYS A 268 -5.26 -38.22 19.25
N ASN A 269 -4.87 -39.14 20.12
CA ASN A 269 -4.20 -40.39 19.73
C ASN A 269 -5.13 -41.35 18.96
N GLY A 270 -6.39 -41.48 19.40
CA GLY A 270 -7.37 -42.37 18.77
C GLY A 270 -8.00 -41.83 17.47
N LEU A 271 -7.95 -40.51 17.23
CA LEU A 271 -8.64 -39.80 16.15
C LEU A 271 -8.46 -40.42 14.75
N SER A 272 -7.28 -40.99 14.46
CA SER A 272 -6.96 -41.66 13.18
C SER A 272 -7.77 -42.94 12.92
N THR A 273 -8.34 -43.55 13.96
CA THR A 273 -9.18 -44.76 13.92
C THR A 273 -10.59 -44.52 14.45
N ALA A 274 -10.90 -43.29 14.86
CA ALA A 274 -12.16 -42.90 15.45
C ALA A 274 -13.33 -43.01 14.47
N LYS A 275 -14.39 -43.69 14.92
CA LYS A 275 -15.63 -43.91 14.17
C LYS A 275 -16.66 -42.86 14.58
N ASP A 276 -17.73 -42.75 13.81
CA ASP A 276 -18.80 -41.78 14.07
C ASP A 276 -19.73 -42.33 15.17
N PHE A 277 -20.17 -41.48 16.11
CA PHE A 277 -20.92 -41.89 17.30
C PHE A 277 -22.39 -42.19 16.96
N THR A 278 -22.60 -43.37 16.40
CA THR A 278 -23.90 -43.83 15.92
C THR A 278 -24.20 -45.27 16.36
N LYS A 279 -25.47 -45.65 16.34
CA LYS A 279 -26.00 -46.95 16.78
C LYS A 279 -25.40 -48.16 16.03
N GLU A 280 -24.87 -47.93 14.84
CA GLU A 280 -24.20 -48.93 13.99
C GLU A 280 -22.78 -49.24 14.46
N ASN A 281 -22.13 -48.28 15.14
CA ASN A 281 -20.77 -48.41 15.65
C ASN A 281 -20.71 -48.65 17.17
N VAL A 282 -21.72 -48.17 17.90
CA VAL A 282 -21.73 -48.06 19.36
C VAL A 282 -22.73 -49.05 19.98
N THR A 283 -22.28 -49.77 21.01
CA THR A 283 -23.16 -50.56 21.88
C THR A 283 -22.81 -50.24 23.33
N LEU A 284 -23.61 -49.36 23.93
CA LEU A 284 -23.49 -48.96 25.34
C LEU A 284 -24.03 -50.07 26.26
N LYS A 285 -23.41 -50.25 27.43
CA LYS A 285 -23.87 -51.18 28.48
C LYS A 285 -24.02 -50.46 29.81
N SER A 286 -24.94 -50.93 30.66
CA SER A 286 -25.08 -50.43 32.03
C SER A 286 -23.72 -50.48 32.75
N GLY A 287 -23.32 -49.34 33.32
CA GLY A 287 -22.03 -49.14 33.96
C GLY A 287 -20.99 -48.43 33.10
N ASP A 288 -21.13 -48.39 31.76
CA ASP A 288 -20.27 -47.59 30.88
C ASP A 288 -20.45 -46.08 31.11
N SER A 289 -19.49 -45.28 30.66
CA SER A 289 -19.49 -43.82 30.79
C SER A 289 -19.31 -43.14 29.43
N ILE A 290 -19.90 -41.95 29.26
CA ILE A 290 -19.76 -41.11 28.08
C ILE A 290 -19.18 -39.77 28.53
N LEU A 291 -18.08 -39.34 27.92
CA LEU A 291 -17.52 -38.00 28.04
C LEU A 291 -17.73 -37.26 26.71
N VAL A 292 -18.32 -36.07 26.78
CA VAL A 292 -18.49 -35.17 25.64
C VAL A 292 -17.36 -34.15 25.65
N LEU A 293 -16.60 -34.13 24.56
CA LEU A 293 -15.60 -33.12 24.23
C LEU A 293 -16.22 -32.05 23.34
N ASP A 294 -16.08 -30.81 23.77
CA ASP A 294 -16.30 -29.62 22.96
C ASP A 294 -14.96 -29.15 22.36
N LYS A 295 -15.02 -28.43 21.23
CA LYS A 295 -13.83 -28.12 20.42
C LYS A 295 -13.83 -26.69 19.85
N ASP A 296 -13.32 -25.76 20.64
CA ASP A 296 -13.00 -24.42 20.16
C ASP A 296 -11.78 -24.45 19.21
N THR A 297 -11.86 -23.68 18.12
CA THR A 297 -10.80 -23.58 17.11
C THR A 297 -10.51 -22.10 16.82
N TYR A 298 -9.25 -21.67 16.77
CA TYR A 298 -8.88 -20.24 16.69
C TYR A 298 -7.60 -19.98 15.92
N ALA A 299 -7.40 -18.74 15.45
CA ALA A 299 -6.16 -18.30 14.82
C ALA A 299 -5.50 -17.18 15.63
N VAL A 300 -4.18 -17.29 15.84
CA VAL A 300 -3.36 -16.28 16.53
C VAL A 300 -2.33 -15.71 15.55
N GLY A 301 -2.26 -14.38 15.43
CA GLY A 301 -1.28 -13.68 14.59
C GLY A 301 0.15 -13.75 15.13
N SER A 302 1.12 -13.40 14.29
CA SER A 302 2.53 -13.30 14.69
C SER A 302 2.84 -11.89 15.22
N ASN A 303 3.54 -11.80 16.37
CA ASN A 303 3.93 -10.53 16.98
C ASN A 303 4.85 -9.67 16.09
N ALA A 304 5.50 -10.27 15.09
CA ALA A 304 6.20 -9.58 14.00
C ALA A 304 5.48 -9.78 12.66
N LYS A 305 5.48 -8.74 11.83
CA LYS A 305 5.11 -8.74 10.42
C LYS A 305 6.38 -8.68 9.60
N LYS A 306 6.46 -9.50 8.56
CA LYS A 306 7.51 -9.38 7.56
C LYS A 306 7.23 -8.18 6.66
N HIS A 307 8.19 -7.27 6.50
CA HIS A 307 8.04 -6.03 5.73
C HIS A 307 9.13 -5.93 4.65
N ILE A 308 8.72 -6.12 3.40
CA ILE A 308 9.59 -6.02 2.23
C ILE A 308 9.34 -4.69 1.53
N LYS A 309 10.38 -3.87 1.39
CA LYS A 309 10.35 -2.65 0.58
C LYS A 309 11.35 -2.77 -0.57
N LYS A 310 10.86 -2.79 -1.80
CA LYS A 310 11.66 -2.82 -3.02
C LYS A 310 11.58 -1.47 -3.73
N ILE A 311 12.73 -0.91 -4.10
CA ILE A 311 12.84 0.36 -4.83
C ILE A 311 13.58 0.09 -6.14
N GLU A 312 12.92 0.31 -7.27
CA GLU A 312 13.51 0.30 -8.61
C GLU A 312 13.79 1.74 -9.04
N ILE A 313 15.06 2.09 -9.27
CA ILE A 313 15.51 3.42 -9.67
C ILE A 313 15.97 3.37 -11.13
N ASN A 314 15.33 4.14 -11.99
CA ASN A 314 15.64 4.25 -13.42
C ASN A 314 16.49 5.49 -13.68
N ARG A 315 17.80 5.30 -13.94
CA ARG A 315 18.75 6.36 -14.31
C ARG A 315 19.04 6.36 -15.81
N ILE A 316 19.63 7.46 -16.29
CA ILE A 316 20.14 7.60 -17.67
C ILE A 316 21.62 7.95 -17.57
N GLU A 317 22.50 7.09 -18.06
CA GLU A 317 23.95 7.34 -18.05
C GLU A 317 24.41 7.83 -19.44
N THR A 318 24.89 9.08 -19.51
CA THR A 318 25.25 9.76 -20.76
C THR A 318 26.76 9.89 -20.93
N GLU A 319 27.31 9.39 -22.03
CA GLU A 319 28.70 9.68 -22.43
C GLU A 319 28.83 11.08 -23.07
N PRO A 320 29.92 11.82 -22.80
CA PRO A 320 30.16 13.13 -23.42
C PRO A 320 30.71 13.00 -24.85
N ILE A 321 30.14 13.78 -25.78
CA ILE A 321 30.65 13.90 -27.15
C ILE A 321 31.90 14.81 -27.14
N PRO A 322 33.05 14.41 -27.72
CA PRO A 322 34.22 15.28 -27.80
C PRO A 322 33.94 16.52 -28.67
N PRO A 323 34.40 17.73 -28.27
CA PRO A 323 34.11 18.97 -28.98
C PRO A 323 34.72 19.00 -30.38
N ASP A 324 34.08 19.71 -31.31
CA ASP A 324 34.72 20.05 -32.59
C ASP A 324 35.69 21.20 -32.35
N THR A 325 36.98 20.95 -32.54
CA THR A 325 38.05 21.94 -32.34
C THR A 325 38.96 22.00 -33.56
N GLY A 326 39.57 23.16 -33.79
CA GLY A 326 40.46 23.38 -34.92
C GLY A 326 41.47 24.48 -34.68
N TYR A 327 42.59 24.44 -35.41
CA TYR A 327 43.67 25.42 -35.29
C TYR A 327 44.35 25.71 -36.63
N ALA A 328 45.03 26.85 -36.72
CA ALA A 328 46.01 27.16 -37.76
C ALA A 328 47.00 28.24 -37.27
N THR A 329 48.28 28.11 -37.61
CA THR A 329 49.27 29.20 -37.51
C THR A 329 49.43 29.86 -38.87
N VAL A 330 49.29 31.17 -38.92
CA VAL A 330 49.34 31.99 -40.13
C VAL A 330 50.41 33.06 -39.97
N LYS A 331 51.29 33.18 -40.95
CA LYS A 331 52.26 34.28 -40.98
C LYS A 331 51.61 35.61 -41.37
N GLY A 332 52.09 36.73 -40.84
CA GLY A 332 51.58 38.07 -41.15
C GLY A 332 51.51 38.36 -42.65
N GLU A 333 52.53 37.96 -43.41
CA GLU A 333 52.62 38.21 -44.85
C GLU A 333 51.55 37.43 -45.64
N ARG A 334 50.98 36.38 -45.05
CA ARG A 334 49.91 35.56 -45.66
C ARG A 334 48.51 36.09 -45.40
N LEU A 335 48.35 37.11 -44.55
CA LEU A 335 47.07 37.75 -44.26
C LEU A 335 46.58 38.63 -45.43
N LEU A 336 47.47 39.15 -46.27
CA LEU A 336 47.13 40.02 -47.40
C LEU A 336 47.45 39.38 -48.75
N SER A 337 46.88 39.92 -49.85
CA SER A 337 47.29 39.60 -51.24
C SER A 337 48.33 40.59 -51.77
N ASP A 338 48.14 41.86 -51.43
CA ASP A 338 49.00 43.02 -51.66
C ASP A 338 48.77 43.94 -50.44
N GLY A 339 49.65 44.92 -50.20
CA GLY A 339 49.52 45.95 -49.18
C GLY A 339 49.83 47.35 -49.72
N THR A 340 49.73 47.52 -51.04
CA THR A 340 49.95 48.77 -51.76
C THR A 340 48.59 49.31 -52.22
N ILE A 341 48.06 50.34 -51.54
CA ILE A 341 46.80 50.97 -51.99
C ILE A 341 47.09 51.78 -53.26
N ILE A 342 46.74 51.21 -54.41
CA ILE A 342 46.82 51.85 -55.72
C ILE A 342 45.55 51.53 -56.51
N ASN A 343 44.65 52.51 -56.59
CA ASN A 343 43.74 52.72 -57.72
C ASN A 343 43.38 54.22 -57.75
N TYR A 344 44.40 55.07 -57.96
CA TYR A 344 44.23 56.51 -58.13
C TYR A 344 44.76 56.95 -59.49
N ALA A 345 44.15 57.98 -60.06
CA ALA A 345 44.59 58.62 -61.29
C ALA A 345 44.57 60.14 -61.11
N ILE A 346 45.71 60.80 -61.35
CA ILE A 346 45.75 62.27 -61.49
C ILE A 346 45.73 62.61 -62.97
N GLY A 347 44.87 63.55 -63.33
CA GLY A 347 44.86 64.15 -64.64
C GLY A 347 44.62 65.64 -64.59
N THR A 348 44.65 66.21 -65.79
CA THR A 348 44.41 67.62 -66.09
C THR A 348 43.44 67.68 -67.25
N VAL A 349 42.39 68.47 -67.07
CA VAL A 349 41.38 68.68 -68.10
C VAL A 349 42.08 69.13 -69.38
N SER A 350 41.93 68.34 -70.45
CA SER A 350 42.54 68.45 -71.80
C SER A 350 43.92 67.82 -72.11
N SER A 351 44.65 67.17 -71.19
CA SER A 351 46.01 66.64 -71.52
C SER A 351 46.22 65.11 -71.49
N ASP A 352 45.47 64.37 -70.68
CA ASP A 352 45.80 62.96 -70.34
C ASP A 352 44.64 61.97 -70.53
N GLY A 353 43.45 62.45 -70.92
CA GLY A 353 42.32 61.62 -71.31
C GLY A 353 41.58 60.90 -70.18
N ILE A 354 41.91 61.18 -68.92
CA ILE A 354 41.30 60.51 -67.76
C ILE A 354 39.90 61.08 -67.46
N ILE A 355 39.69 62.40 -67.65
CA ILE A 355 38.39 63.08 -67.63
C ILE A 355 38.40 64.18 -68.71
N SER A 356 37.29 64.35 -69.43
CA SER A 356 37.09 65.37 -70.47
C SER A 356 36.64 66.73 -69.92
N SER A 357 37.00 67.81 -70.61
CA SER A 357 36.42 69.15 -70.35
C SER A 357 34.92 69.13 -70.58
N GLY A 358 34.15 69.78 -69.71
CA GLY A 358 32.68 69.73 -69.73
C GLY A 358 32.06 68.43 -69.23
N THR A 359 32.84 67.52 -68.62
CA THR A 359 32.25 66.40 -67.86
C THR A 359 31.46 66.94 -66.67
N LYS A 360 30.25 66.43 -66.48
CA LYS A 360 29.40 66.70 -65.31
C LYS A 360 29.87 65.88 -64.11
N PHE A 361 29.95 66.51 -62.95
CA PHE A 361 30.20 65.83 -61.67
C PHE A 361 29.22 66.28 -60.60
N LYS A 362 28.89 65.40 -59.65
CA LYS A 362 28.09 65.73 -58.47
C LYS A 362 29.02 66.24 -57.39
N ASP A 363 28.98 67.54 -57.14
CA ASP A 363 29.82 68.26 -56.18
C ASP A 363 29.18 68.25 -54.79
N SER A 364 29.99 68.07 -53.75
CA SER A 364 29.60 68.17 -52.33
C SER A 364 29.53 69.62 -51.81
N SER A 365 29.67 70.61 -52.70
CA SER A 365 29.31 72.00 -52.44
C SER A 365 30.00 72.60 -51.20
N SER A 366 29.27 72.92 -50.14
CA SER A 366 29.76 73.71 -49.00
C SER A 366 29.91 72.94 -47.69
N ASP A 367 29.16 71.86 -47.51
CA ASP A 367 29.11 71.07 -46.26
C ASP A 367 30.16 69.94 -46.22
N TYR A 368 30.73 69.57 -47.38
CA TYR A 368 31.63 68.42 -47.56
C TYR A 368 30.96 67.05 -47.27
N GLU A 369 29.65 66.94 -47.53
CA GLU A 369 28.86 65.71 -47.48
C GLU A 369 28.13 65.51 -48.81
N LEU A 370 28.27 64.34 -49.43
CA LEU A 370 27.45 63.99 -50.60
C LEU A 370 26.10 63.46 -50.13
N GLY A 371 25.03 63.88 -50.79
CA GLY A 371 23.66 63.38 -50.56
C GLY A 371 22.72 64.36 -49.85
N THR A 372 23.18 65.60 -49.66
CA THR A 372 22.51 66.69 -48.92
C THR A 372 21.70 67.60 -49.86
N GLY A 373 21.23 68.74 -49.34
CA GLY A 373 20.32 69.64 -50.05
C GLY A 373 21.00 70.64 -50.99
N ASP A 374 22.30 70.89 -50.79
CA ASP A 374 23.13 71.79 -51.58
C ASP A 374 24.12 71.08 -52.53
N ASP A 375 24.02 69.76 -52.66
CA ASP A 375 24.60 68.98 -53.77
C ASP A 375 24.34 69.67 -55.12
N THR A 376 25.39 70.02 -55.87
CA THR A 376 25.27 70.63 -57.21
C THR A 376 25.80 69.71 -58.31
N GLU A 377 25.24 69.82 -59.52
CA GLU A 377 25.83 69.23 -60.72
C GLU A 377 26.67 70.30 -61.42
N GLU A 378 27.98 70.29 -61.17
CA GLU A 378 28.93 71.21 -61.78
C GLU A 378 29.56 70.63 -63.06
N LEU A 379 30.02 71.52 -63.93
CA LEU A 379 30.82 71.17 -65.10
C LEU A 379 32.30 71.32 -64.74
N LEU A 380 33.12 70.34 -65.08
CA LEU A 380 34.57 70.47 -65.03
C LEU A 380 35.05 71.44 -66.12
N GLU A 381 35.26 72.69 -65.70
CA GLU A 381 36.10 73.67 -66.39
C GLU A 381 37.58 73.25 -66.35
N ASP A 382 38.45 73.98 -67.07
CA ASP A 382 39.88 73.65 -67.14
C ASP A 382 40.53 73.69 -65.74
N GLY A 383 41.24 72.63 -65.36
CA GLY A 383 41.78 72.43 -64.02
C GLY A 383 42.41 71.05 -63.82
N ALA A 384 42.83 70.74 -62.60
CA ALA A 384 43.38 69.43 -62.23
C ALA A 384 42.39 68.60 -61.40
N PHE A 385 42.48 67.28 -61.52
CA PHE A 385 41.66 66.34 -60.76
C PHE A 385 42.46 65.11 -60.28
N LEU A 386 42.02 64.54 -59.17
CA LEU A 386 42.53 63.31 -58.56
C LEU A 386 41.34 62.37 -58.34
N LYS A 387 41.27 61.31 -59.16
CA LYS A 387 40.24 60.28 -59.13
C LYS A 387 40.71 59.07 -58.30
N PHE A 388 39.79 58.47 -57.55
CA PHE A 388 39.95 57.20 -56.83
C PHE A 388 38.85 56.21 -57.25
N ASP A 389 39.24 54.97 -57.54
CA ASP A 389 38.29 53.85 -57.62
C ASP A 389 38.02 53.31 -56.21
N THR A 390 36.74 53.19 -55.85
CA THR A 390 36.26 52.66 -54.56
C THR A 390 35.58 51.29 -54.70
N ASN A 391 35.59 50.69 -55.90
CA ASN A 391 34.87 49.44 -56.19
C ASN A 391 35.66 48.18 -55.79
N ASP A 392 36.97 48.13 -56.07
CA ASP A 392 37.85 47.04 -55.62
C ASP A 392 38.72 47.48 -54.43
N LYS A 393 38.85 46.60 -53.43
CA LYS A 393 39.48 46.88 -52.13
C LYS A 393 40.30 45.69 -51.66
N ILE A 394 41.56 45.96 -51.34
CA ILE A 394 42.41 44.98 -50.65
C ILE A 394 41.81 44.72 -49.25
N LYS A 395 41.49 43.46 -48.97
CA LYS A 395 40.98 42.99 -47.67
C LYS A 395 41.93 41.97 -47.05
N ILE A 396 41.83 41.82 -45.72
CA ILE A 396 42.46 40.72 -44.99
C ILE A 396 41.78 39.39 -45.37
N LYS A 397 42.59 38.36 -45.60
CA LYS A 397 42.16 37.03 -46.06
C LYS A 397 41.46 36.24 -44.96
N THR A 398 40.41 35.53 -45.36
CA THR A 398 39.77 34.47 -44.56
C THR A 398 40.76 33.32 -44.31
N ILE A 399 40.76 32.79 -43.09
CA ILE A 399 41.72 31.79 -42.59
C ILE A 399 41.04 30.41 -42.48
N PRO A 400 41.51 29.38 -43.21
CA PRO A 400 40.99 28.02 -43.08
C PRO A 400 41.65 27.28 -41.90
N LEU A 401 40.88 27.06 -40.83
CA LEU A 401 41.24 26.20 -39.71
C LEU A 401 40.88 24.74 -40.03
N ARG A 402 41.74 23.78 -39.68
CA ARG A 402 41.44 22.35 -39.84
C ARG A 402 40.80 21.80 -38.56
N ASN A 403 39.71 21.05 -38.69
CA ASN A 403 39.14 20.31 -37.57
C ASN A 403 40.08 19.14 -37.20
N VAL A 404 40.50 19.06 -35.93
CA VAL A 404 41.46 18.05 -35.47
C VAL A 404 40.87 16.63 -35.40
N ASN A 405 39.57 16.55 -35.13
CA ASN A 405 38.81 15.29 -35.03
C ASN A 405 38.25 14.85 -36.40
N LYS A 406 38.11 15.77 -37.34
CA LYS A 406 37.52 15.55 -38.68
C LYS A 406 38.37 16.25 -39.75
N ILE A 407 39.54 15.69 -40.08
CA ILE A 407 40.57 16.31 -40.93
C ILE A 407 40.06 16.75 -42.33
N SER A 408 38.96 16.17 -42.81
CA SER A 408 38.26 16.56 -44.05
C SER A 408 37.38 17.81 -43.94
N GLN A 409 37.18 18.36 -42.74
CA GLN A 409 36.41 19.57 -42.50
C GLN A 409 37.33 20.75 -42.18
N THR A 410 37.06 21.88 -42.83
CA THR A 410 37.74 23.16 -42.60
C THR A 410 36.75 24.25 -42.24
N PHE A 411 37.02 24.98 -41.17
CA PHE A 411 36.26 26.17 -40.79
C PHE A 411 36.94 27.42 -41.33
N ASN A 412 36.21 28.31 -41.99
CA ASN A 412 36.76 29.54 -42.54
C ASN A 412 36.46 30.69 -41.56
N VAL A 413 37.50 31.35 -41.05
CA VAL A 413 37.42 32.45 -40.08
C VAL A 413 37.82 33.77 -40.73
N HIS A 414 37.03 34.82 -40.55
CA HIS A 414 37.35 36.18 -40.97
C HIS A 414 38.03 36.93 -39.81
N PRO A 415 39.32 37.31 -39.90
CA PRO A 415 40.03 37.95 -38.77
C PRO A 415 39.52 39.34 -38.41
N VAL A 416 38.83 40.03 -39.34
CA VAL A 416 38.30 41.38 -39.17
C VAL A 416 36.92 41.49 -39.83
N ASP A 417 35.97 42.09 -39.10
CA ASP A 417 34.66 42.48 -39.59
C ASP A 417 34.79 43.65 -40.59
N SER A 418 35.04 43.35 -41.87
CA SER A 418 35.23 44.35 -42.92
C SER A 418 33.88 44.92 -43.41
N GLU A 419 33.18 45.62 -42.51
CA GLU A 419 31.80 46.14 -42.66
C GLU A 419 31.69 47.45 -43.47
N THR A 420 32.73 47.86 -44.20
CA THR A 420 32.79 49.13 -44.97
C THR A 420 31.93 49.10 -46.24
N HIS A 421 30.61 49.07 -46.05
CA HIS A 421 29.60 49.36 -47.06
C HIS A 421 29.38 50.88 -47.15
N LEU A 422 30.39 51.62 -47.63
CA LEU A 422 30.21 53.02 -48.02
C LEU A 422 29.04 53.13 -49.02
N THR A 423 28.21 54.16 -48.88
CA THR A 423 27.19 54.52 -49.87
C THR A 423 27.67 55.81 -50.53
N PRO A 424 28.44 55.78 -51.64
CA PRO A 424 29.21 56.94 -52.11
C PRO A 424 28.37 58.18 -52.44
N GLU A 425 27.10 57.98 -52.77
CA GLU A 425 26.14 59.05 -53.08
C GLU A 425 25.56 59.74 -51.83
N LYS A 426 25.86 59.20 -50.63
CA LYS A 426 25.35 59.57 -49.30
C LYS A 426 26.41 59.34 -48.21
N SER A 427 27.46 60.18 -48.16
CA SER A 427 28.62 59.99 -47.27
C SER A 427 29.45 61.28 -47.11
N THR A 428 30.11 61.43 -45.96
CA THR A 428 30.99 62.59 -45.71
C THR A 428 32.37 62.41 -46.37
N LEU A 429 33.08 63.52 -46.60
CA LEU A 429 34.51 63.51 -46.96
C LEU A 429 35.34 62.56 -46.09
N SER A 430 35.08 62.55 -44.79
CA SER A 430 35.81 61.71 -43.83
C SER A 430 35.50 60.23 -44.04
N ASP A 431 34.25 59.86 -44.34
CA ASP A 431 33.89 58.47 -44.67
C ASP A 431 34.54 58.01 -45.99
N HIS A 432 34.53 58.86 -47.02
CA HIS A 432 35.23 58.60 -48.29
C HIS A 432 36.74 58.38 -48.11
N LEU A 433 37.41 59.19 -47.28
CA LEU A 433 38.83 59.03 -47.01
C LEU A 433 39.12 57.81 -46.12
N ARG A 434 38.21 57.44 -45.20
CA ARG A 434 38.29 56.18 -44.45
C ARG A 434 38.09 54.96 -45.35
N ASP A 435 37.23 55.05 -46.35
CA ASP A 435 36.97 53.99 -47.33
C ASP A 435 38.15 53.76 -48.30
N ILE A 436 38.81 54.84 -48.77
CA ILE A 436 40.09 54.75 -49.51
C ILE A 436 41.16 54.03 -48.66
N ASN A 437 41.20 54.30 -47.35
CA ASN A 437 42.21 53.77 -46.43
C ASN A 437 41.71 52.52 -45.66
N SER A 438 40.67 51.83 -46.15
CA SER A 438 39.99 50.75 -45.41
C SER A 438 40.93 49.64 -44.97
N LEU A 439 41.92 49.28 -45.79
CA LEU A 439 42.95 48.30 -45.44
C LEU A 439 43.76 48.70 -44.20
N TYR A 440 44.18 49.98 -44.10
CA TYR A 440 44.96 50.45 -42.95
C TYR A 440 44.10 50.55 -41.69
N LEU A 441 42.81 50.82 -41.84
CA LEU A 441 41.84 50.76 -40.73
C LEU A 441 41.57 49.31 -40.28
N ASP A 442 41.35 48.37 -41.21
CA ASP A 442 41.18 46.94 -40.89
C ASP A 442 42.42 46.37 -40.18
N ILE A 443 43.63 46.81 -40.58
CA ILE A 443 44.87 46.45 -39.90
C ILE A 443 44.99 47.12 -38.51
N ALA A 444 44.71 48.42 -38.39
CA ALA A 444 44.70 49.11 -37.10
C ALA A 444 43.71 48.45 -36.11
N ASN A 445 42.53 48.05 -36.60
CA ASN A 445 41.47 47.37 -35.85
C ASN A 445 41.96 46.07 -35.20
N MET A 446 42.85 45.29 -35.85
CA MET A 446 43.47 44.10 -35.24
C MET A 446 44.35 44.44 -34.03
N PHE A 447 45.10 45.55 -34.08
CA PHE A 447 45.89 46.04 -32.96
C PHE A 447 45.00 46.66 -31.86
N GLU A 448 43.96 47.42 -32.24
CA GLU A 448 43.03 48.05 -31.30
C GLU A 448 42.15 47.06 -30.53
N LYS A 449 41.61 46.04 -31.20
CA LYS A 449 40.77 45.00 -30.58
C LYS A 449 41.54 44.09 -29.61
N SER A 450 42.87 44.11 -29.65
CA SER A 450 43.73 43.25 -28.80
C SER A 450 43.37 43.32 -27.31
N THR A 451 43.17 42.15 -26.72
CA THR A 451 43.00 41.94 -25.28
C THR A 451 44.31 41.65 -24.55
N PHE A 452 45.42 41.48 -25.26
CA PHE A 452 46.73 41.15 -24.69
C PHE A 452 47.26 42.23 -23.74
N GLY A 453 47.86 41.81 -22.62
CA GLY A 453 48.59 42.69 -21.71
C GLY A 453 47.74 43.58 -20.80
N SER A 454 48.38 44.52 -20.13
CA SER A 454 47.74 45.38 -19.11
C SER A 454 46.80 46.43 -19.72
N ASN A 455 45.96 47.04 -18.89
CA ASN A 455 45.08 48.15 -19.31
C ASN A 455 45.84 49.28 -20.00
N ASP A 456 47.02 49.65 -19.51
CA ASP A 456 47.80 50.75 -20.09
C ASP A 456 48.65 50.30 -21.30
N TYR A 457 49.04 49.03 -21.38
CA TYR A 457 49.57 48.45 -22.62
C TYR A 457 48.52 48.55 -23.75
N ARG A 458 47.29 48.10 -23.49
CA ARG A 458 46.17 48.17 -24.45
C ARG A 458 45.77 49.61 -24.78
N ARG A 459 45.82 50.52 -23.81
CA ARG A 459 45.60 51.97 -24.02
C ARG A 459 46.64 52.56 -24.97
N ASN A 460 47.93 52.25 -24.75
CA ASN A 460 49.01 52.73 -25.60
C ASN A 460 48.94 52.11 -27.00
N LEU A 461 48.67 50.80 -27.10
CA LEU A 461 48.51 50.11 -28.38
C LEU A 461 47.36 50.72 -29.21
N ARG A 462 46.21 50.98 -28.59
CA ARG A 462 45.07 51.67 -29.23
C ARG A 462 45.40 53.10 -29.65
N LYS A 463 46.16 53.83 -28.83
CA LYS A 463 46.63 55.19 -29.17
C LYS A 463 47.56 55.19 -30.39
N GLU A 464 48.45 54.20 -30.49
CA GLU A 464 49.39 54.10 -31.60
C GLU A 464 48.71 53.62 -32.89
N ALA A 465 47.80 52.64 -32.82
CA ALA A 465 47.01 52.18 -33.96
C ALA A 465 46.03 53.26 -34.47
N GLY A 466 45.34 53.95 -33.55
CA GLY A 466 44.38 55.03 -33.85
C GLY A 466 45.00 56.28 -34.49
N LYS A 467 46.32 56.34 -34.66
CA LYS A 467 47.00 57.35 -35.48
C LYS A 467 46.51 57.32 -36.93
N VAL A 468 46.12 56.16 -37.47
CA VAL A 468 45.58 56.05 -38.84
C VAL A 468 44.30 56.89 -38.97
N SER A 469 43.34 56.69 -38.06
CA SER A 469 42.09 57.47 -38.01
C SER A 469 42.37 58.97 -37.83
N THR A 470 43.32 59.33 -36.96
CA THR A 470 43.73 60.73 -36.74
C THR A 470 44.30 61.36 -38.01
N TYR A 471 45.19 60.65 -38.72
CA TYR A 471 45.84 61.12 -39.94
C TYR A 471 44.86 61.23 -41.14
N ILE A 472 43.83 60.38 -41.17
CA ILE A 472 42.74 60.49 -42.14
C ILE A 472 41.93 61.78 -41.90
N GLU A 473 41.61 62.14 -40.65
CA GLU A 473 40.95 63.42 -40.36
C GLU A 473 41.87 64.64 -40.58
N GLU A 474 43.18 64.53 -40.32
CA GLU A 474 44.16 65.55 -40.74
C GLU A 474 44.19 65.73 -42.26
N THR A 475 43.95 64.67 -43.02
CA THR A 475 43.84 64.70 -44.49
C THR A 475 42.51 65.30 -44.94
N ALA A 476 41.39 64.97 -44.28
CA ALA A 476 40.09 65.60 -44.51
C ALA A 476 40.14 67.11 -44.23
N ASN A 477 40.80 67.51 -43.15
CA ASN A 477 41.01 68.92 -42.81
C ASN A 477 41.99 69.62 -43.76
N PHE A 478 42.97 68.92 -44.33
CA PHE A 478 43.80 69.48 -45.41
C PHE A 478 42.98 69.77 -46.68
N VAL A 479 42.06 68.89 -47.07
CA VAL A 479 41.13 69.11 -48.20
C VAL A 479 40.30 70.37 -47.98
N ARG A 480 39.60 70.45 -46.84
CA ARG A 480 38.76 71.59 -46.43
C ARG A 480 39.57 72.90 -46.40
N ASN A 481 40.69 72.92 -45.67
CA ASN A 481 41.50 74.13 -45.48
C ASN A 481 42.16 74.65 -46.76
N ASN A 482 42.35 73.81 -47.78
CA ASN A 482 42.89 74.22 -49.07
C ASN A 482 41.81 74.56 -50.11
N GLY A 483 40.52 74.44 -49.79
CA GLY A 483 39.43 74.64 -50.74
C GLY A 483 39.45 73.62 -51.88
N ILE A 484 40.00 72.42 -51.65
CA ILE A 484 39.92 71.31 -52.59
C ILE A 484 38.47 70.80 -52.54
N LYS A 485 37.79 70.76 -53.68
CA LYS A 485 36.44 70.19 -53.79
C LYS A 485 36.50 68.68 -53.91
N PHE A 486 35.41 67.99 -53.57
CA PHE A 486 35.23 66.58 -53.92
C PHE A 486 33.80 66.28 -54.37
N GLY A 487 33.66 65.20 -55.13
CA GLY A 487 32.40 64.77 -55.70
C GLY A 487 32.46 63.39 -56.36
N LEU A 488 31.43 63.06 -57.14
CA LEU A 488 31.37 61.83 -57.94
C LEU A 488 31.33 62.10 -59.44
N VAL A 489 32.11 61.31 -60.18
CA VAL A 489 31.97 61.10 -61.63
C VAL A 489 31.73 59.62 -61.85
N ASN A 490 30.62 59.23 -62.50
CA ASN A 490 30.28 57.82 -62.77
C ASN A 490 30.27 56.89 -61.53
N LYS A 491 29.96 57.43 -60.34
CA LYS A 491 30.06 56.79 -59.00
C LYS A 491 31.49 56.56 -58.48
N GLU A 492 32.51 57.03 -59.19
CA GLU A 492 33.90 57.05 -58.75
C GLU A 492 34.21 58.39 -58.05
N LEU A 493 35.04 58.36 -57.01
CA LEU A 493 35.35 59.52 -56.19
C LEU A 493 36.37 60.42 -56.88
N VAL A 494 36.07 61.72 -56.99
CA VAL A 494 36.94 62.71 -57.64
C VAL A 494 37.16 63.91 -56.73
N PHE A 495 38.43 64.28 -56.54
CA PHE A 495 38.85 65.55 -55.96
C PHE A 495 39.27 66.52 -57.06
N TYR A 496 38.90 67.79 -56.94
CA TYR A 496 39.13 68.84 -57.93
C TYR A 496 39.71 70.10 -57.27
N HIS A 497 40.74 70.68 -57.90
CA HIS A 497 41.26 71.99 -57.57
C HIS A 497 41.99 72.60 -58.79
N GLN A 498 41.93 73.93 -58.92
CA GLN A 498 42.55 74.69 -60.01
C GLN A 498 44.10 74.59 -60.02
N ASP A 499 44.74 74.91 -58.90
CA ASP A 499 46.15 74.62 -58.66
C ASP A 499 46.35 73.10 -58.45
N LYS A 500 47.11 72.49 -59.37
CA LYS A 500 47.46 71.06 -59.34
C LYS A 500 48.30 70.66 -58.14
N SER A 501 49.16 71.54 -57.62
CA SER A 501 50.13 71.19 -56.56
C SER A 501 49.44 70.69 -55.28
N LYS A 502 48.30 71.28 -54.92
CA LYS A 502 47.43 70.83 -53.82
C LYS A 502 46.87 69.42 -54.00
N LEU A 503 46.65 68.96 -55.23
CA LEU A 503 46.20 67.58 -55.52
C LEU A 503 47.36 66.59 -55.53
N ASP A 504 48.55 67.02 -55.97
CA ASP A 504 49.80 66.26 -55.77
C ASP A 504 50.08 66.07 -54.27
N GLU A 505 49.93 67.12 -53.45
CA GLU A 505 50.02 67.05 -51.98
C GLU A 505 48.94 66.16 -51.35
N LEU A 506 47.68 66.26 -51.79
CA LEU A 506 46.59 65.42 -51.30
C LEU A 506 46.85 63.94 -51.58
N ARG A 507 47.27 63.62 -52.81
CA ARG A 507 47.68 62.25 -53.20
C ARG A 507 48.78 61.75 -52.28
N ASP A 508 49.82 62.55 -52.06
CA ASP A 508 50.99 62.08 -51.30
C ASP A 508 50.73 62.01 -49.79
N LYS A 509 49.80 62.82 -49.26
CA LYS A 509 49.18 62.58 -47.94
C LYS A 509 48.45 61.24 -47.89
N ILE A 510 47.52 60.98 -48.81
CA ILE A 510 46.74 59.73 -48.82
C ILE A 510 47.64 58.49 -48.96
N LYS A 511 48.69 58.54 -49.80
CA LYS A 511 49.72 57.48 -49.86
C LYS A 511 50.44 57.30 -48.52
N ASN A 512 50.78 58.41 -47.85
CA ASN A 512 51.58 58.38 -46.63
C ASN A 512 50.82 57.81 -45.41
N THR A 513 49.49 57.59 -45.49
CA THR A 513 48.78 56.76 -44.50
C THR A 513 49.45 55.38 -44.32
N ARG A 514 50.04 54.84 -45.39
CA ARG A 514 50.84 53.60 -45.40
C ARG A 514 52.06 53.62 -44.47
N ASN A 515 52.51 54.80 -44.04
CA ASN A 515 53.66 54.96 -43.13
C ASN A 515 53.24 55.25 -41.68
N VAL A 516 51.95 55.51 -41.40
CA VAL A 516 51.48 55.95 -40.08
C VAL A 516 51.64 54.89 -38.99
N LEU A 517 51.55 53.61 -39.36
CA LEU A 517 51.80 52.47 -38.47
C LEU A 517 53.23 51.91 -38.56
N ASN A 518 54.15 52.55 -39.30
CA ASN A 518 55.45 51.94 -39.59
C ASN A 518 56.28 51.72 -38.31
N GLY A 519 56.66 50.47 -38.05
CA GLY A 519 57.34 50.04 -36.83
C GLY A 519 56.41 49.68 -35.67
N LEU A 520 55.08 49.72 -35.84
CA LEU A 520 54.14 49.23 -34.82
C LEU A 520 54.26 47.71 -34.67
N SER A 521 54.92 47.28 -33.60
CA SER A 521 55.10 45.88 -33.23
C SER A 521 54.35 45.60 -31.94
N SER A 522 53.54 44.54 -31.91
CA SER A 522 52.76 44.16 -30.73
C SER A 522 52.49 42.67 -30.68
N LYS A 523 52.44 42.16 -29.45
CA LYS A 523 51.71 40.92 -29.16
C LYS A 523 50.22 41.19 -29.21
N LEU A 524 49.49 40.21 -29.74
CA LEU A 524 48.07 40.28 -30.01
C LEU A 524 47.39 39.06 -29.41
N GLU A 525 46.18 39.26 -28.90
CA GLU A 525 45.30 38.25 -28.34
C GLU A 525 43.88 38.77 -28.51
N GLY A 526 42.90 37.92 -28.78
CA GLY A 526 41.50 38.36 -28.84
C GLY A 526 40.53 37.28 -29.30
N SER A 527 39.24 37.60 -29.21
CA SER A 527 38.14 36.78 -29.74
C SER A 527 37.61 37.35 -31.04
N ILE A 528 37.17 36.47 -31.95
CA ILE A 528 36.59 36.83 -33.24
C ILE A 528 35.10 36.43 -33.21
N HIS A 529 34.21 37.38 -33.50
CA HIS A 529 32.77 37.15 -33.58
C HIS A 529 32.33 37.00 -35.05
N ASP A 530 32.79 35.93 -35.69
CA ASP A 530 32.49 35.67 -37.10
C ASP A 530 31.03 35.25 -37.28
N LYS A 531 30.21 36.18 -37.81
CA LYS A 531 28.77 36.00 -38.09
C LYS A 531 28.47 34.91 -39.13
N THR A 532 29.49 34.34 -39.79
CA THR A 532 29.34 33.21 -40.73
C THR A 532 29.50 31.83 -40.06
N LEU A 533 29.89 31.79 -38.78
CA LEU A 533 30.05 30.58 -37.99
C LEU A 533 28.87 30.36 -37.02
N ASP A 534 28.86 29.20 -36.37
CA ASP A 534 27.80 28.84 -35.42
C ASP A 534 27.85 29.71 -34.15
N PRO A 535 26.72 30.20 -33.62
CA PRO A 535 26.70 31.04 -32.41
C PRO A 535 27.30 30.40 -31.14
N GLU A 536 27.42 29.07 -31.09
CA GLU A 536 28.06 28.34 -29.98
C GLU A 536 29.58 28.16 -30.17
N ALA A 537 30.13 28.59 -31.31
CA ALA A 537 31.55 28.49 -31.61
C ALA A 537 32.35 29.64 -30.98
N ASN A 538 33.37 29.28 -30.20
CA ASN A 538 34.35 30.21 -29.67
C ASN A 538 35.55 30.25 -30.61
N VAL A 539 35.85 31.43 -31.17
CA VAL A 539 37.02 31.66 -32.03
C VAL A 539 37.91 32.71 -31.40
N SER A 540 39.21 32.42 -31.35
CA SER A 540 40.23 33.32 -30.80
C SER A 540 41.51 33.30 -31.62
N TYR A 541 42.30 34.35 -31.45
CA TYR A 541 43.64 34.48 -32.01
C TYR A 541 44.63 34.91 -30.93
N GLU A 542 45.88 34.51 -31.09
CA GLU A 542 47.02 34.96 -30.27
C GLU A 542 48.28 35.02 -31.15
N GLY A 543 49.28 35.83 -30.77
CA GLY A 543 50.58 35.85 -31.44
C GLY A 543 51.26 37.21 -31.40
N GLU A 544 52.00 37.52 -32.46
CA GLU A 544 52.82 38.73 -32.57
C GLU A 544 52.86 39.20 -34.02
N LEU A 545 52.47 40.45 -34.26
CA LEU A 545 52.53 41.11 -35.57
C LEU A 545 53.34 42.40 -35.49
N THR A 546 54.08 42.66 -36.56
CA THR A 546 54.77 43.95 -36.80
C THR A 546 54.34 44.54 -38.13
N TYR A 547 53.90 45.79 -38.10
CA TYR A 547 53.64 46.59 -39.29
C TYR A 547 54.96 47.21 -39.80
N ASP A 548 55.29 46.91 -41.05
CA ASP A 548 56.48 47.39 -41.75
C ASP A 548 56.08 47.91 -43.12
N SER A 549 56.18 49.23 -43.34
CA SER A 549 55.83 49.84 -44.61
C SER A 549 56.89 49.58 -45.71
N SER A 550 58.08 49.08 -45.38
CA SER A 550 59.03 48.62 -46.40
C SER A 550 58.60 47.28 -47.05
N ASN A 551 57.84 46.45 -46.31
CA ASN A 551 57.28 45.21 -46.82
C ASN A 551 56.04 45.49 -47.70
N PRO A 552 55.95 44.96 -48.94
CA PRO A 552 54.76 45.12 -49.78
C PRO A 552 53.50 44.51 -49.14
N LEU A 553 53.63 43.48 -48.30
CA LEU A 553 52.52 42.79 -47.61
C LEU A 553 52.23 43.35 -46.21
N LEU A 554 52.88 44.46 -45.82
CA LEU A 554 52.71 45.27 -44.58
C LEU A 554 52.92 44.58 -43.24
N LEU A 555 52.54 43.31 -43.09
CA LEU A 555 52.50 42.58 -41.84
C LEU A 555 53.54 41.47 -41.84
N THR A 556 54.31 41.39 -40.76
CA THR A 556 55.26 40.31 -40.48
C THR A 556 54.98 39.71 -39.11
N GLY A 557 55.46 38.49 -38.85
CA GLY A 557 55.22 37.76 -37.61
C GLY A 557 54.25 36.59 -37.79
N ASN A 558 53.60 36.14 -36.71
CA ASN A 558 52.70 34.98 -36.74
C ASN A 558 51.48 35.20 -35.82
N LEU A 559 50.31 34.76 -36.28
CA LEU A 559 49.12 34.56 -35.45
C LEU A 559 48.73 33.07 -35.45
N ASN A 560 48.48 32.52 -34.26
CA ASN A 560 47.71 31.29 -34.11
C ASN A 560 46.23 31.68 -34.05
N PHE A 561 45.39 30.90 -34.73
CA PHE A 561 43.94 30.97 -34.65
C PHE A 561 43.41 29.64 -34.11
N SER A 562 42.44 29.68 -33.21
CA SER A 562 41.78 28.50 -32.64
C SER A 562 40.26 28.62 -32.68
N TYR A 563 39.59 27.48 -32.89
CA TYR A 563 38.15 27.31 -32.90
C TYR A 563 37.78 26.19 -31.92
N GLN A 564 36.73 26.39 -31.12
CA GLN A 564 36.13 25.36 -30.27
C GLN A 564 34.60 25.47 -30.26
N ARG A 565 33.90 24.36 -30.54
CA ARG A 565 32.46 24.21 -30.30
C ARG A 565 32.21 23.02 -29.38
N TYR A 566 31.47 23.27 -28.29
CA TYR A 566 30.95 22.24 -27.40
C TYR A 566 29.61 21.68 -27.92
N PHE A 567 29.36 20.39 -27.69
CA PHE A 567 28.05 19.77 -27.94
C PHE A 567 27.47 19.25 -26.63
N GLY A 568 26.21 19.57 -26.36
CA GLY A 568 25.44 18.89 -25.32
C GLY A 568 25.10 17.45 -25.76
N GLY A 569 25.55 16.46 -24.99
CA GLY A 569 25.18 15.06 -25.24
C GLY A 569 23.69 14.79 -24.99
N SER A 570 23.14 13.75 -25.63
CA SER A 570 21.77 13.30 -25.40
C SER A 570 21.59 11.84 -25.81
N ALA A 571 20.64 11.15 -25.16
CA ALA A 571 20.39 9.70 -25.21
C ALA A 571 21.50 8.84 -24.60
N GLY A 572 21.47 8.71 -23.28
CA GLY A 572 22.20 7.68 -22.53
C GLY A 572 21.42 6.36 -22.37
N GLU A 573 22.06 5.30 -21.88
CA GLU A 573 21.38 4.03 -21.60
C GLU A 573 20.51 4.13 -20.33
N LYS A 574 19.35 3.45 -20.34
CA LYS A 574 18.48 3.34 -19.17
C LYS A 574 18.94 2.19 -18.28
N VAL A 575 19.54 2.54 -17.14
CA VAL A 575 19.95 1.59 -16.10
C VAL A 575 18.85 1.52 -15.03
N THR A 576 18.40 0.32 -14.68
CA THR A 576 17.46 0.08 -13.56
C THR A 576 18.23 -0.53 -12.38
N GLU A 577 18.49 0.27 -11.35
CA GLU A 577 19.02 -0.20 -10.06
C GLU A 577 17.86 -0.72 -9.19
N THR A 578 18.05 -1.83 -8.46
CA THR A 578 17.03 -2.36 -7.54
C THR A 578 17.60 -2.52 -6.14
N ILE A 579 16.98 -1.83 -5.18
CA ILE A 579 17.32 -1.89 -3.75
C ILE A 579 16.18 -2.64 -3.04
N VAL A 580 16.51 -3.61 -2.19
CA VAL A 580 15.52 -4.36 -1.39
C VAL A 580 15.89 -4.25 0.09
N TYR A 581 14.92 -3.82 0.89
CA TYR A 581 14.90 -3.92 2.34
C TYR A 581 13.96 -5.07 2.70
N ASP A 582 14.38 -5.91 3.63
CA ASP A 582 13.63 -7.09 4.08
C ASP A 582 13.77 -7.22 5.61
N ASP A 583 12.82 -6.61 6.33
CA ASP A 583 12.88 -6.42 7.79
C ASP A 583 11.67 -7.10 8.46
N ASP A 584 11.90 -7.82 9.57
CA ASP A 584 10.82 -8.24 10.47
C ASP A 584 10.55 -7.13 11.48
N ILE A 585 9.35 -6.54 11.41
CA ILE A 585 8.93 -5.37 12.21
C ILE A 585 7.85 -5.80 13.21
N GLU A 586 7.81 -5.22 14.41
CA GLU A 586 6.70 -5.49 15.34
C GLU A 586 5.33 -5.12 14.73
N VAL A 587 4.30 -5.91 15.05
CA VAL A 587 2.92 -5.62 14.64
C VAL A 587 2.23 -4.75 15.68
N ASP A 588 1.84 -3.54 15.27
CA ASP A 588 1.07 -2.59 16.09
C ASP A 588 -0.37 -3.08 16.32
N ASN A 589 -1.01 -3.58 15.25
CA ASN A 589 -2.39 -4.10 15.24
C ASN A 589 -2.47 -5.25 14.23
N TYR A 590 -3.19 -6.31 14.56
CA TYR A 590 -3.45 -7.41 13.61
C TYR A 590 -4.44 -6.97 12.53
N TRP A 591 -4.49 -7.71 11.41
CA TRP A 591 -5.39 -7.41 10.30
C TRP A 591 -5.84 -8.67 9.56
N THR A 592 -7.07 -8.66 9.07
CA THR A 592 -7.76 -9.81 8.45
C THR A 592 -7.84 -9.74 6.93
N ASN A 593 -7.32 -8.69 6.30
CA ASN A 593 -7.51 -8.42 4.88
C ASN A 593 -6.22 -8.58 4.05
N GLY A 594 -6.37 -8.93 2.78
CA GLY A 594 -5.28 -9.07 1.81
C GLY A 594 -5.24 -10.44 1.13
N LYS A 595 -4.15 -10.74 0.41
CA LYS A 595 -3.93 -12.05 -0.22
C LYS A 595 -3.58 -13.09 0.84
N VAL A 596 -4.30 -14.20 0.83
CA VAL A 596 -4.16 -15.33 1.76
C VAL A 596 -3.38 -16.47 1.10
N THR A 597 -2.46 -17.08 1.84
CA THR A 597 -1.72 -18.28 1.41
C THR A 597 -1.60 -19.25 2.58
N ILE A 598 -1.99 -20.51 2.37
CA ILE A 598 -2.19 -21.51 3.43
C ILE A 598 -1.23 -22.68 3.23
N SER A 599 -0.51 -23.07 4.28
CA SER A 599 0.42 -24.20 4.24
C SER A 599 -0.27 -25.52 3.88
N LYS A 600 0.47 -26.45 3.27
CA LYS A 600 -0.08 -27.77 2.87
C LYS A 600 -0.58 -28.62 4.03
N ASP A 601 -0.06 -28.39 5.24
CA ASP A 601 -0.49 -29.04 6.49
C ASP A 601 -1.50 -28.19 7.28
N LYS A 602 -1.91 -27.03 6.76
CA LYS A 602 -2.89 -26.08 7.34
C LYS A 602 -2.51 -25.47 8.69
N LYS A 603 -1.24 -25.52 9.10
CA LYS A 603 -0.76 -24.96 10.38
C LYS A 603 -0.21 -23.53 10.29
N SER A 604 -0.08 -22.98 9.09
CA SER A 604 0.39 -21.62 8.86
C SER A 604 -0.46 -20.98 7.76
N ILE A 605 -0.90 -19.74 8.03
CA ILE A 605 -1.70 -18.92 7.12
C ILE A 605 -1.01 -17.57 7.03
N VAL A 606 -0.47 -17.23 5.86
CA VAL A 606 0.14 -15.94 5.60
C VAL A 606 -0.91 -15.02 4.98
N LEU A 607 -1.19 -13.90 5.63
CA LEU A 607 -1.92 -12.77 5.03
C LEU A 607 -0.90 -11.75 4.55
N SER A 608 -1.07 -11.24 3.34
CA SER A 608 -0.18 -10.25 2.73
C SER A 608 -0.95 -9.12 2.05
N ASP A 609 -0.59 -7.88 2.38
CA ASP A 609 -1.00 -6.69 1.64
C ASP A 609 0.20 -6.09 0.92
N SER A 610 -0.03 -5.49 -0.24
CA SER A 610 1.03 -4.94 -1.10
C SER A 610 0.58 -3.65 -1.77
N SER A 611 1.40 -2.60 -1.65
CA SER A 611 1.17 -1.31 -2.30
C SER A 611 2.32 -0.97 -3.25
N THR A 612 1.99 -0.23 -4.31
CA THR A 612 2.97 0.29 -5.28
C THR A 612 2.81 1.81 -5.38
N LYS A 613 3.93 2.53 -5.36
CA LYS A 613 4.01 3.97 -5.60
C LYS A 613 5.00 4.21 -6.72
N GLU A 614 4.56 4.87 -7.78
CA GLU A 614 5.40 5.24 -8.93
C GLU A 614 5.62 6.75 -8.96
N ALA A 615 6.88 7.14 -9.04
CA ALA A 615 7.35 8.47 -9.40
C ALA A 615 8.20 8.36 -10.68
N ASN A 616 8.43 9.48 -11.38
CA ASN A 616 8.97 9.50 -12.76
C ASN A 616 10.24 8.65 -12.99
N THR A 617 11.10 8.52 -11.98
CA THR A 617 12.35 7.75 -12.01
C THR A 617 12.40 6.62 -10.99
N GLU A 618 11.38 6.44 -10.15
CA GLU A 618 11.42 5.53 -9.00
C GLU A 618 10.09 4.79 -8.81
N ARG A 619 10.13 3.45 -8.78
CA ARG A 619 9.00 2.59 -8.40
C ARG A 619 9.29 1.95 -7.06
N THR A 620 8.51 2.32 -6.04
CA THR A 620 8.56 1.67 -4.72
C THR A 620 7.41 0.68 -4.61
N GLU A 621 7.75 -0.59 -4.40
CA GLU A 621 6.84 -1.65 -3.98
C GLU A 621 7.02 -1.89 -2.48
N THR A 622 5.94 -2.11 -1.76
CA THR A 622 5.96 -2.33 -0.30
C THR A 622 4.93 -3.37 0.07
N THR A 623 5.40 -4.51 0.57
CA THR A 623 4.59 -5.67 0.96
C THR A 623 4.76 -5.91 2.45
N SER A 624 3.65 -6.02 3.17
CA SER A 624 3.62 -6.40 4.59
C SER A 624 2.84 -7.71 4.72
N SER A 625 3.37 -8.67 5.48
CA SER A 625 2.67 -9.92 5.76
C SER A 625 2.75 -10.36 7.22
N ILE A 626 1.65 -10.92 7.72
CA ILE A 626 1.51 -11.51 9.06
C ILE A 626 1.23 -13.01 8.92
N THR A 627 1.77 -13.82 9.83
CA THR A 627 1.48 -15.26 9.86
C THR A 627 0.52 -15.58 10.99
N TYR A 628 -0.68 -16.02 10.64
CA TYR A 628 -1.62 -16.63 11.58
C TYR A 628 -1.33 -18.12 11.76
N THR A 629 -1.33 -18.57 13.01
CA THR A 629 -1.19 -19.98 13.39
C THR A 629 -2.55 -20.49 13.89
N PRO A 630 -3.21 -21.42 13.17
CA PRO A 630 -4.41 -22.10 13.66
C PRO A 630 -4.10 -23.00 14.86
N LYS A 631 -4.99 -22.98 15.85
CA LYS A 631 -4.93 -23.72 17.12
C LYS A 631 -6.31 -24.31 17.44
N GLU A 632 -6.31 -25.27 18.34
CA GLU A 632 -7.50 -25.92 18.90
C GLU A 632 -7.34 -26.09 20.41
N VAL A 633 -8.41 -25.88 21.17
CA VAL A 633 -8.53 -26.36 22.55
C VAL A 633 -9.66 -27.40 22.60
N LEU A 634 -9.61 -28.30 23.60
CA LEU A 634 -10.59 -29.36 23.77
C LEU A 634 -11.03 -29.41 25.22
N SER A 635 -12.34 -29.31 25.42
CA SER A 635 -12.97 -29.16 26.74
C SER A 635 -13.87 -30.36 27.01
N VAL A 636 -13.69 -31.08 28.12
CA VAL A 636 -14.70 -32.08 28.52
C VAL A 636 -15.83 -31.32 29.21
N VAL A 637 -16.95 -31.12 28.50
CA VAL A 637 -18.07 -30.26 28.91
C VAL A 637 -19.23 -31.02 29.56
N ARG A 638 -19.41 -32.31 29.21
CA ARG A 638 -20.46 -33.17 29.77
C ARG A 638 -19.94 -34.57 30.07
N ALA A 639 -20.42 -35.15 31.16
CA ALA A 639 -20.24 -36.55 31.51
C ALA A 639 -21.60 -37.21 31.77
N TYR A 640 -21.73 -38.47 31.36
CA TYR A 640 -22.90 -39.31 31.61
C TYR A 640 -22.47 -40.72 31.99
N LYS A 641 -23.28 -41.40 32.82
CA LYS A 641 -23.13 -42.81 33.15
C LYS A 641 -24.34 -43.59 32.64
N VAL A 642 -24.09 -44.66 31.91
CA VAL A 642 -25.14 -45.55 31.39
C VAL A 642 -25.70 -46.36 32.56
N VAL A 643 -27.02 -46.33 32.75
CA VAL A 643 -27.72 -46.96 33.87
C VAL A 643 -28.57 -48.13 33.39
N ALA A 644 -28.80 -49.10 34.27
CA ALA A 644 -29.72 -50.20 33.99
C ALA A 644 -31.18 -49.74 34.08
N GLU A 645 -32.00 -50.14 33.12
CA GLU A 645 -33.46 -50.16 33.28
C GLU A 645 -33.82 -51.35 34.20
N GLY A 646 -34.41 -51.05 35.36
CA GLY A 646 -34.85 -52.04 36.34
C GLY A 646 -36.36 -52.21 36.35
N THR A 647 -36.84 -53.46 36.40
CA THR A 647 -38.26 -53.78 36.54
C THR A 647 -38.53 -54.41 37.90
N ALA A 648 -39.43 -53.79 38.67
CA ALA A 648 -40.03 -54.42 39.84
C ALA A 648 -41.32 -55.15 39.44
N THR A 649 -41.55 -56.32 40.03
CA THR A 649 -42.78 -57.10 39.81
C THR A 649 -43.34 -57.54 41.15
N VAL A 650 -44.66 -57.40 41.31
CA VAL A 650 -45.43 -57.90 42.46
C VAL A 650 -46.36 -58.97 41.94
N ASN A 651 -46.23 -60.20 42.43
CA ASN A 651 -47.13 -61.29 42.11
C ASN A 651 -48.09 -61.53 43.28
N HIS A 652 -49.33 -61.08 43.15
CA HIS A 652 -50.40 -61.38 44.10
C HIS A 652 -51.13 -62.65 43.65
N TYR A 653 -51.24 -63.65 44.53
CA TYR A 653 -51.91 -64.93 44.23
C TYR A 653 -53.28 -64.98 44.87
N TYR A 654 -54.27 -65.46 44.11
CA TYR A 654 -55.67 -65.54 44.50
C TYR A 654 -56.25 -66.95 44.26
N VAL A 655 -57.31 -67.30 45.00
CA VAL A 655 -58.11 -68.51 44.80
C VAL A 655 -59.52 -68.16 44.34
N GLU A 656 -60.14 -68.99 43.50
CA GLU A 656 -61.52 -68.75 43.05
C GLU A 656 -62.51 -68.86 44.22
N THR A 657 -63.30 -67.81 44.45
CA THR A 657 -64.36 -67.82 45.47
C THR A 657 -65.56 -68.60 44.93
N PRO A 658 -65.98 -69.71 45.55
CA PRO A 658 -67.10 -70.50 45.06
C PRO A 658 -68.41 -69.71 45.17
N GLU A 659 -69.19 -69.65 44.08
CA GLU A 659 -70.51 -69.02 44.10
C GLU A 659 -71.47 -69.80 45.01
N PHE A 660 -71.91 -69.14 46.10
CA PHE A 660 -72.85 -69.74 47.04
C PHE A 660 -74.26 -69.83 46.42
N THR A 661 -74.57 -70.96 45.81
CA THR A 661 -75.86 -71.27 45.17
C THR A 661 -76.94 -71.69 46.18
N GLY A 662 -77.19 -70.84 47.18
CA GLY A 662 -78.45 -70.73 47.91
C GLY A 662 -78.99 -72.00 48.60
N GLY A 663 -78.36 -72.43 49.70
CA GLY A 663 -78.96 -73.41 50.61
C GLY A 663 -80.22 -72.87 51.31
N VAL A 664 -81.30 -73.68 51.38
CA VAL A 664 -82.59 -73.28 51.99
C VAL A 664 -82.52 -73.14 53.51
N VAL A 665 -83.22 -72.13 54.03
CA VAL A 665 -83.28 -71.79 55.47
C VAL A 665 -84.39 -72.60 56.18
N PRO A 666 -84.09 -73.33 57.27
CA PRO A 666 -85.11 -73.92 58.14
C PRO A 666 -85.85 -72.85 58.97
N LEU A 667 -87.16 -72.99 59.11
CA LEU A 667 -88.00 -72.12 59.94
C LEU A 667 -88.02 -72.55 61.42
N ALA A 668 -88.11 -71.55 62.30
CA ALA A 668 -88.38 -71.60 63.75
C ALA A 668 -87.27 -72.12 64.72
N PRO A 669 -86.73 -71.24 65.59
CA PRO A 669 -86.11 -71.63 66.87
C PRO A 669 -87.17 -71.74 68.01
N PRO A 670 -86.89 -72.45 69.11
CA PRO A 670 -87.82 -72.66 70.22
C PRO A 670 -87.90 -71.47 71.20
N VAL A 671 -89.00 -71.40 71.96
CA VAL A 671 -89.25 -70.41 73.03
C VAL A 671 -89.00 -71.04 74.40
N VAL A 672 -88.27 -70.35 75.29
CA VAL A 672 -88.13 -70.64 76.72
C VAL A 672 -88.14 -69.31 77.50
N GLU A 673 -88.62 -69.34 78.74
CA GLU A 673 -89.15 -68.18 79.47
C GLU A 673 -88.15 -67.39 80.34
N ILE A 674 -88.60 -66.23 80.84
CA ILE A 674 -87.85 -65.22 81.59
C ILE A 674 -88.12 -65.34 83.10
N PRO A 675 -87.11 -65.21 83.98
CA PRO A 675 -87.28 -64.76 85.36
C PRO A 675 -86.93 -63.27 85.51
N GLU A 676 -87.80 -62.50 86.16
CA GLU A 676 -87.63 -61.05 86.36
C GLU A 676 -86.62 -60.72 87.48
N PHE A 677 -85.91 -59.58 87.37
CA PHE A 677 -85.20 -58.95 88.48
C PHE A 677 -85.25 -57.41 88.40
N ASN A 678 -85.22 -56.73 89.55
CA ASN A 678 -85.74 -55.36 89.71
C ASN A 678 -84.67 -54.28 89.99
N GLY A 679 -84.77 -53.15 89.26
CA GLY A 679 -84.22 -51.83 89.64
C GLY A 679 -82.76 -51.53 89.22
N GLY A 680 -82.41 -50.31 88.78
CA GLY A 680 -83.29 -49.17 88.49
C GLY A 680 -82.57 -47.91 87.94
N VAL A 681 -83.28 -47.18 87.07
CA VAL A 681 -83.19 -45.73 86.73
C VAL A 681 -81.82 -45.02 86.53
N ASN A 682 -81.38 -45.01 85.25
CA ASN A 682 -81.26 -43.82 84.36
C ASN A 682 -81.48 -42.40 84.96
N PRO A 683 -80.80 -41.32 84.46
CA PRO A 683 -81.37 -40.66 83.27
C PRO A 683 -80.44 -39.85 82.30
N ILE A 684 -80.66 -40.06 80.99
CA ILE A 684 -80.99 -39.04 79.96
C ILE A 684 -79.89 -38.20 79.22
N LYS A 685 -79.79 -38.51 77.91
CA LYS A 685 -79.50 -37.67 76.71
C LYS A 685 -78.04 -37.30 76.30
N PRO A 686 -77.81 -37.00 75.00
CA PRO A 686 -76.52 -37.24 74.32
C PRO A 686 -75.87 -35.97 73.70
N PRO A 687 -74.79 -36.14 72.94
CA PRO A 687 -74.66 -35.47 71.64
C PRO A 687 -74.47 -36.46 70.46
N VAL A 688 -74.42 -35.92 69.24
CA VAL A 688 -74.49 -36.65 67.95
C VAL A 688 -73.08 -36.85 67.34
N LEU A 689 -72.97 -37.83 66.44
CA LEU A 689 -71.77 -38.14 65.64
C LEU A 689 -71.75 -37.29 64.36
N GLU A 690 -70.68 -36.52 64.12
CA GLU A 690 -70.47 -35.83 62.84
C GLU A 690 -68.97 -35.60 62.53
N VAL A 691 -68.66 -35.20 61.30
CA VAL A 691 -67.34 -35.36 60.65
C VAL A 691 -66.51 -34.07 60.69
N PRO A 692 -65.18 -34.13 60.90
CA PRO A 692 -64.29 -33.01 60.58
C PRO A 692 -63.97 -32.96 59.08
N GLU A 693 -64.41 -31.91 58.39
CA GLU A 693 -64.05 -31.63 57.00
C GLU A 693 -62.59 -31.11 56.89
N LEU A 694 -62.06 -31.09 55.66
CA LEU A 694 -60.91 -30.23 55.35
C LEU A 694 -61.36 -28.77 55.35
N ASP A 695 -60.46 -27.86 55.72
CA ASP A 695 -60.58 -26.45 55.35
C ASP A 695 -59.27 -25.96 54.70
N ILE A 696 -59.41 -25.05 53.74
CA ILE A 696 -58.36 -24.60 52.81
C ILE A 696 -58.27 -23.07 52.94
N PRO A 697 -57.08 -22.43 52.90
CA PRO A 697 -56.99 -20.97 52.89
C PRO A 697 -57.79 -20.37 51.72
N VAL A 698 -58.87 -19.65 52.08
CA VAL A 698 -59.91 -19.15 51.18
C VAL A 698 -59.43 -18.01 50.27
N ILE A 699 -59.78 -18.07 48.98
CA ILE A 699 -59.68 -16.98 47.99
C ILE A 699 -61.01 -16.86 47.24
N PRO A 700 -61.67 -15.68 47.28
CA PRO A 700 -62.57 -15.24 46.19
C PRO A 700 -62.54 -13.70 45.94
N MET A 701 -62.91 -13.16 44.78
CA MET A 701 -62.95 -13.68 43.39
C MET A 701 -63.18 -12.51 42.39
N GLU A 702 -63.53 -12.82 41.14
CA GLU A 702 -63.91 -11.94 40.00
C GLU A 702 -62.70 -11.30 39.26
N GLU A 703 -62.19 -11.88 38.16
CA GLU A 703 -62.78 -12.11 36.82
C GLU A 703 -62.95 -10.85 35.94
N MET A 704 -62.15 -10.72 34.87
CA MET A 704 -62.57 -11.14 33.51
C MET A 704 -61.48 -10.91 32.42
N SER A 705 -61.40 -11.89 31.49
CA SER A 705 -60.93 -11.84 30.09
C SER A 705 -59.74 -10.96 29.63
N ASP A 706 -58.69 -11.64 29.14
CA ASP A 706 -57.72 -11.17 28.10
C ASP A 706 -58.45 -10.91 26.75
N PRO A 707 -58.06 -9.89 25.95
CA PRO A 707 -57.15 -10.15 24.83
C PRO A 707 -56.16 -9.02 24.44
N ARG A 708 -54.87 -9.39 24.35
CA ARG A 708 -53.86 -8.96 23.35
C ARG A 708 -53.30 -7.51 23.36
N SER A 709 -51.96 -7.46 23.30
CA SER A 709 -51.11 -6.56 22.49
C SER A 709 -51.59 -5.13 22.14
N VAL A 710 -50.87 -4.12 22.64
CA VAL A 710 -50.08 -3.19 21.80
C VAL A 710 -49.09 -2.36 22.64
N GLU A 711 -47.95 -2.09 22.02
CA GLU A 711 -46.90 -1.10 22.33
C GLU A 711 -47.29 0.08 23.27
N LYS A 712 -46.45 0.33 24.31
CA LYS A 712 -46.42 1.63 25.03
C LYS A 712 -45.11 2.37 24.75
N PRO A 713 -45.12 3.72 24.65
CA PRO A 713 -44.17 4.43 23.80
C PRO A 713 -42.98 5.05 24.56
N LYS A 714 -41.92 5.38 23.79
CA LYS A 714 -40.92 6.40 24.16
C LYS A 714 -41.32 7.78 23.61
N PRO A 715 -41.67 8.77 24.44
CA PRO A 715 -41.60 10.18 24.04
C PRO A 715 -40.13 10.62 23.86
N LYS A 716 -39.88 11.53 22.91
CA LYS A 716 -38.55 12.12 22.64
C LYS A 716 -38.42 13.53 23.28
N PRO A 717 -37.20 14.10 23.39
CA PRO A 717 -36.90 15.21 24.31
C PRO A 717 -36.93 16.61 23.66
N LYS A 718 -36.99 17.65 24.52
CA LYS A 718 -36.36 18.99 24.39
C LYS A 718 -36.70 19.85 25.64
N PRO A 719 -36.11 21.06 25.87
CA PRO A 719 -35.31 21.90 24.97
C PRO A 719 -33.81 22.02 25.32
N LYS A 720 -33.08 22.69 24.42
CA LYS A 720 -31.79 23.35 24.66
C LYS A 720 -32.03 24.86 24.58
N GLU A 721 -31.38 25.61 25.45
CA GLU A 721 -31.14 27.06 25.37
C GLU A 721 -29.73 27.32 25.92
N ASP A 722 -28.93 28.26 25.41
CA ASP A 722 -28.95 28.86 24.07
C ASP A 722 -27.51 29.22 23.66
N VAL A 723 -27.27 29.52 22.37
CA VAL A 723 -25.96 29.89 21.84
C VAL A 723 -25.97 31.34 21.37
N THR A 724 -25.39 32.25 22.18
CA THR A 724 -25.03 33.59 21.70
C THR A 724 -23.72 33.51 20.89
N ILE A 725 -23.70 34.15 19.71
CA ILE A 725 -22.59 34.11 18.75
C ILE A 725 -22.13 35.57 18.49
N ILE A 726 -20.90 35.72 17.99
CA ILE A 726 -20.30 36.90 17.32
C ILE A 726 -20.10 38.18 18.17
N PRO A 727 -19.18 39.09 17.78
CA PRO A 727 -18.35 39.11 16.57
C PRO A 727 -16.84 38.95 16.78
N ALA A 728 -16.15 38.68 15.67
CA ALA A 728 -14.73 38.98 15.52
C ALA A 728 -14.58 40.36 14.85
N ASP A 729 -13.54 41.11 15.21
CA ASP A 729 -13.02 42.18 14.36
C ASP A 729 -11.49 42.32 14.55
N PHE A 730 -10.85 43.04 13.63
CA PHE A 730 -9.42 43.15 13.46
C PHE A 730 -8.81 44.28 14.31
N SER A 731 -7.56 44.13 14.75
CA SER A 731 -6.41 44.99 14.33
C SER A 731 -5.33 45.15 15.40
N LYS A 732 -4.06 45.09 14.94
CA LYS A 732 -2.89 45.86 15.44
C LYS A 732 -2.45 45.65 16.92
N VAL A 733 -1.24 46.05 17.35
CA VAL A 733 0.15 46.08 16.79
C VAL A 733 1.08 46.43 17.98
N GLU A 734 2.41 46.52 17.77
CA GLU A 734 3.45 46.92 18.75
C GLU A 734 3.72 45.90 19.87
N GLU A 735 4.94 45.42 20.14
CA GLU A 735 6.32 45.96 20.04
C GLU A 735 6.79 46.75 21.28
N SER A 736 7.42 46.03 22.22
CA SER A 736 8.47 46.52 23.12
C SER A 736 9.29 45.29 23.56
N ARG A 737 10.60 45.10 23.33
CA ARG A 737 11.74 45.97 22.96
C ARG A 737 12.49 46.60 24.14
N VAL A 738 13.39 45.79 24.69
CA VAL A 738 14.46 46.06 25.68
C VAL A 738 15.67 45.27 25.13
N LYS A 739 16.80 45.83 24.65
CA LYS A 739 17.41 47.17 24.74
C LYS A 739 17.82 47.58 26.16
N GLU A 740 19.08 47.92 26.46
CA GLU A 740 20.25 48.06 25.59
C GLU A 740 21.58 48.03 26.40
N GLU A 741 22.71 47.92 25.68
CA GLU A 741 24.03 48.49 26.05
C GLU A 741 24.84 47.80 27.20
N LEU A 742 26.20 47.81 27.28
CA LEU A 742 27.28 48.62 26.66
C LEU A 742 28.48 47.77 26.14
N LYS A 743 29.35 48.41 25.31
CA LYS A 743 30.75 48.04 24.91
C LYS A 743 31.76 48.91 25.74
N PRO A 744 33.13 48.89 25.60
CA PRO A 744 34.02 48.36 24.54
C PRO A 744 35.34 47.64 25.04
N VAL A 745 36.15 46.95 24.19
CA VAL A 745 37.45 47.33 23.54
C VAL A 745 38.49 47.96 24.50
N ALA A 746 39.79 47.62 24.57
CA ALA A 746 40.74 46.88 23.67
C ALA A 746 41.43 45.66 24.39
N GLU A 747 42.65 45.12 24.13
CA GLU A 747 43.80 45.43 23.23
C GLU A 747 44.70 44.17 22.94
N THR A 748 45.97 44.34 22.52
CA THR A 748 46.96 43.26 22.22
C THR A 748 48.39 43.60 22.70
N PRO A 749 49.32 42.63 22.75
CA PRO A 749 50.55 42.79 21.94
C PRO A 749 50.95 41.53 21.12
N ARG A 750 52.02 41.67 20.31
CA ARG A 750 52.41 40.82 19.16
C ARG A 750 53.87 40.35 19.28
N LEU A 751 54.23 39.19 18.70
CA LEU A 751 55.38 38.99 17.77
C LEU A 751 55.49 37.55 17.19
N GLU A 752 56.28 37.43 16.12
CA GLU A 752 56.41 36.34 15.12
C GLU A 752 57.77 35.58 15.30
N PRO A 753 58.29 34.63 14.44
CA PRO A 753 57.87 34.25 13.06
C PRO A 753 58.06 32.78 12.54
N LYS A 754 57.51 32.51 11.34
CA LYS A 754 57.87 31.45 10.34
C LYS A 754 57.67 29.96 10.75
N GLN A 755 57.55 28.96 9.85
CA GLN A 755 57.62 28.92 8.37
C GLN A 755 56.59 27.94 7.74
N GLU A 756 56.49 27.94 6.42
CA GLU A 756 55.58 27.24 5.49
C GLU A 756 55.99 25.79 5.13
N VAL A 757 55.03 24.82 5.11
CA VAL A 757 55.17 23.51 4.42
C VAL A 757 53.82 22.96 3.90
N VAL A 758 53.84 22.65 2.59
CA VAL A 758 53.07 21.71 1.72
C VAL A 758 52.16 20.63 2.38
N ALA A 759 51.04 20.32 1.70
CA ALA A 759 50.20 19.13 1.91
C ALA A 759 50.50 18.00 0.87
N PRO A 760 50.56 16.71 1.27
CA PRO A 760 50.88 15.58 0.37
C PRO A 760 49.66 14.82 -0.19
N GLN A 761 49.90 13.97 -1.20
CA GLN A 761 48.90 13.14 -1.91
C GLN A 761 48.83 11.66 -1.42
N GLU A 762 47.94 10.90 -2.08
CA GLU A 762 47.63 9.47 -2.00
C GLU A 762 48.80 8.47 -1.82
N GLU A 763 48.50 7.31 -1.19
CA GLU A 763 49.03 6.01 -1.61
C GLU A 763 47.99 4.87 -1.37
N LYS A 764 48.19 3.70 -1.99
CA LYS A 764 47.22 2.57 -2.07
C LYS A 764 47.63 1.35 -1.22
N ALA A 765 46.65 0.60 -0.72
CA ALA A 765 46.77 -0.84 -0.39
C ALA A 765 45.39 -1.53 -0.58
N MET A 766 45.19 -2.32 -1.63
CA MET A 766 45.35 -3.79 -1.75
C MET A 766 44.20 -4.64 -1.16
N LEU A 767 43.73 -5.61 -1.96
CA LEU A 767 42.69 -6.59 -1.58
C LEU A 767 43.28 -7.76 -0.76
N PRO A 768 42.52 -8.34 0.18
CA PRO A 768 42.70 -9.73 0.63
C PRO A 768 42.13 -10.73 -0.39
N ASN A 769 42.64 -11.96 -0.38
CA ASN A 769 42.30 -13.02 -1.36
C ASN A 769 41.44 -14.15 -0.75
N THR A 770 41.01 -15.09 -1.60
CA THR A 770 40.09 -16.20 -1.31
C THR A 770 40.51 -17.19 -0.22
N GLY A 771 39.54 -17.64 0.60
CA GLY A 771 39.27 -19.08 0.72
C GLY A 771 39.36 -19.73 2.11
N THR A 772 38.28 -20.41 2.50
CA THR A 772 38.26 -21.57 3.42
C THR A 772 36.98 -22.40 3.16
N LYS A 773 36.84 -23.56 3.80
CA LYS A 773 35.87 -24.62 3.42
C LYS A 773 34.96 -25.09 4.57
N ASP A 774 33.84 -25.68 4.16
CA ASP A 774 33.07 -26.78 4.79
C ASP A 774 32.62 -26.66 6.27
N SER A 775 31.31 -26.39 6.48
CA SER A 775 30.50 -27.19 7.43
C SER A 775 28.98 -27.12 7.14
N SER A 776 28.47 -28.18 6.53
CA SER A 776 27.12 -28.79 6.59
C SER A 776 25.85 -28.01 6.98
N SER A 777 24.83 -28.18 6.11
CA SER A 777 23.40 -28.42 6.41
C SER A 777 22.56 -27.36 7.15
N LEU A 778 21.77 -26.62 6.36
CA LEU A 778 20.38 -26.29 6.68
C LEU A 778 19.55 -26.41 5.38
N THR A 779 18.35 -27.00 5.46
CA THR A 779 17.57 -27.39 4.27
C THR A 779 16.72 -26.24 3.74
N TRP A 780 17.06 -25.76 2.55
CA TRP A 780 16.27 -24.75 1.81
C TRP A 780 14.97 -25.36 1.26
N LEU A 781 13.82 -24.86 1.72
CA LEU A 781 12.50 -25.18 1.17
C LEU A 781 11.89 -23.97 0.43
N GLY A 782 11.85 -24.07 -0.90
CA GLY A 782 10.74 -23.53 -1.70
C GLY A 782 10.51 -22.01 -1.75
N LEU A 783 11.48 -21.24 -2.25
CA LEU A 783 11.16 -19.96 -2.90
C LEU A 783 10.57 -20.23 -4.29
N ILE A 784 9.27 -20.04 -4.46
CA ILE A 784 8.59 -20.15 -5.76
C ILE A 784 8.78 -18.82 -6.51
N GLY A 785 9.36 -18.89 -7.71
CA GLY A 785 9.65 -17.70 -8.53
C GLY A 785 8.44 -17.21 -9.32
N LEU A 786 8.21 -15.89 -9.31
CA LEU A 786 7.27 -15.22 -10.21
C LEU A 786 7.93 -14.95 -11.57
N SER A 787 7.56 -15.76 -12.56
CA SER A 787 8.12 -15.71 -13.93
C SER A 787 7.56 -14.53 -14.74
N ALA A 788 8.35 -13.48 -14.96
CA ALA A 788 8.02 -12.40 -15.90
C ALA A 788 8.19 -12.87 -17.36
N VAL A 789 7.09 -13.01 -18.11
CA VAL A 789 7.12 -13.46 -19.51
C VAL A 789 7.39 -12.28 -20.46
N LEU A 790 8.65 -12.07 -20.82
CA LEU A 790 9.04 -11.16 -21.91
C LEU A 790 9.18 -11.91 -23.24
N GLY A 791 8.24 -11.69 -24.16
CA GLY A 791 8.20 -12.34 -25.46
C GLY A 791 9.18 -11.73 -26.48
N ILE A 792 10.36 -12.33 -26.65
CA ILE A 792 11.33 -11.91 -27.68
C ILE A 792 11.01 -12.55 -29.04
N SER A 793 10.31 -11.80 -29.91
CA SER A 793 10.04 -12.21 -31.29
C SER A 793 11.29 -12.08 -32.18
N LYS A 794 11.94 -13.20 -32.52
CA LYS A 794 13.09 -13.24 -33.46
C LYS A 794 12.65 -12.90 -34.89
N LEU A 795 12.79 -11.63 -35.30
CA LEU A 795 12.58 -11.23 -36.71
C LEU A 795 13.83 -11.57 -37.55
N LYS A 796 13.83 -12.74 -38.17
CA LYS A 796 14.89 -13.20 -39.07
C LYS A 796 14.69 -12.63 -40.48
N LYS A 797 15.60 -11.77 -40.96
CA LYS A 797 15.67 -11.35 -42.37
C LYS A 797 17.10 -11.53 -42.90
N THR A 798 17.24 -11.75 -44.21
CA THR A 798 18.37 -12.48 -44.78
C THR A 798 18.89 -11.81 -46.04
N ARG A 799 20.21 -11.94 -46.27
CA ARG A 799 20.97 -11.45 -47.43
C ARG A 799 21.22 -9.92 -47.41
N LEU A 800 22.33 -9.44 -47.99
CA LEU A 800 23.32 -10.14 -48.82
C LEU A 800 24.72 -10.06 -48.21
#